data_AF-A0A078B814-F1
#
_entry.id   AF-A0A078B814-F1
#
_cell.length_a   1.000
_cell.length_b   1.000
_cell.length_c   1.000
_cell.angle_alpha   90.00
_cell.angle_beta   90.00
_cell.angle_gamma   90.00
#
_symmetry.space_group_name_H-M   'P 1'
#
loop_
_entity.id
_entity.type
_entity.pdbx_description
1 polymer ?
#
loop_
_entity_poly.entity_id
_entity_poly.type
_entity_poly.pdbx_seq_one_letter_code
_entity_poly.pdbx_strand_id
1 'polypeptide(L)'
;MDTVEKEWKPQQTEDDEPRIGSERDNMHGDGENNNEGDQFGQETMIKEQKFQEYDHDLAEDMSPDRNGGDDDGEGGDGANNNNRQEDEDPIQEKIAKIIQICKENDALFGDSEFPATDQSLYKDPTNIPDYDQNMPLVEWRRPQEIAPDEPLMIKDGTSPGDVKQGNLGDCWLLGSFLILSTHPDLLHNLIVHDGIEFGFAVFQFFKNGKWQYVIVDTRIPYNQSSKTPLYGHCADPNEFWVPLLEKAYAKLHGNYEAMNGGSMAEALVDLTGGASDKYNLRAPETKENIESGQFWKDLKKQFQAGYLIGCANSIKDDGGKQEDGMGPTGILFNHAYGILDVRDIDGLQLIRIRNPWGHGEWTGKFADEDEAWDDHKGLKDKLQYVFKDDGTWWMRYEDWCAHYNKMYICKIFPVGWSQFSITGEWKGNSAGGAYPPMVDRDEENKAGHEKQDTNDRWFNNPQYRFTVLKKTQVIISLMQEDEKISKRPYIPVNFLVVRVKSKRERLWEIDKDDVVLEAADGLQRFAQREITKTTTLLPVHDKKNVHYVIVPNTEDGVNKKEEERPFFLRIFASEHVEVAQLPPTIEQQFQGKWTNTTAGGKRVTESGKENQFWCRNPQYFLNITKPTHLKLILKKKGGRRVRGVPIGINVVKAFPPTNPPAAKIIKPGKDQGNNRMASSIGKTSTYAETLKNNNSKEKGENIPQFEPPKLENLERKLQLLPGEWYEESYYRSDDVAALYSYYQPTQGPFIIIPSMSKEEVTADFTLTIFSSQPVEVQKLEDSRNAVLSGKWSDKTSGGCHLYDKEFEQKADKFTWTNNPKFHMRFQTAEPTQVKITLSRPEKAWKKQIGMNLVGCMIGFYVYPGNQQPTKECLINKATQKFVPWNEVSDELTLDGNPDGYIVMPTCYEPGKMGPFIISVSTDVEFTLTQLD
;
A
#
# COMPACT_ATOMS: atom_id res chain seq x y z
N MET A 1 56.09 8.26 47.01
CA MET A 1 55.14 7.85 48.07
C MET A 1 54.10 6.89 47.52
N ASP A 2 54.40 5.62 47.21
CA ASP A 2 55.68 4.96 46.90
C ASP A 2 55.45 3.72 46.02
N THR A 3 56.51 3.22 45.40
CA THR A 3 56.54 2.03 44.53
C THR A 3 56.48 0.73 45.35
N VAL A 4 56.28 -0.48 44.80
CA VAL A 4 57.27 -1.30 44.05
C VAL A 4 56.60 -2.54 43.43
N GLU A 5 57.14 -3.01 42.29
CA GLU A 5 56.78 -4.25 41.58
C GLU A 5 57.43 -5.51 42.20
N LYS A 6 56.83 -6.71 42.03
CA LYS A 6 57.40 -7.82 41.19
C LYS A 6 56.65 -9.15 41.26
N GLU A 7 56.79 -9.92 40.19
CA GLU A 7 56.32 -11.31 40.04
C GLU A 7 57.38 -12.36 40.46
N TRP A 8 56.95 -13.59 40.78
CA TRP A 8 57.66 -14.81 40.32
C TRP A 8 56.77 -16.07 40.29
N LYS A 9 57.21 -17.10 39.54
CA LYS A 9 56.62 -18.44 39.25
C LYS A 9 57.78 -19.47 39.18
N PRO A 10 57.62 -20.81 39.08
CA PRO A 10 56.48 -21.65 38.62
C PRO A 10 56.11 -22.75 39.69
N GLN A 11 55.62 -24.00 39.47
CA GLN A 11 55.49 -24.85 38.27
C GLN A 11 54.34 -25.91 38.26
N GLN A 12 54.62 -27.21 38.50
CA GLN A 12 53.82 -28.41 38.16
C GLN A 12 53.97 -29.47 39.30
N THR A 13 53.27 -30.63 39.39
CA THR A 13 52.87 -31.63 38.37
C THR A 13 51.65 -32.51 38.74
N GLU A 14 50.91 -32.97 37.70
CA GLU A 14 50.34 -34.35 37.49
C GLU A 14 49.28 -34.92 38.50
N ASP A 15 48.30 -35.77 38.14
CA ASP A 15 47.99 -36.47 36.87
C ASP A 15 46.47 -36.82 36.70
N ASP A 16 46.12 -37.59 35.65
CA ASP A 16 44.80 -37.68 34.97
C ASP A 16 43.66 -38.63 35.50
N GLU A 17 42.51 -38.52 34.80
CA GLU A 17 41.23 -39.29 34.74
C GLU A 17 41.35 -40.87 34.61
N PRO A 18 40.26 -41.72 34.55
CA PRO A 18 38.91 -41.48 33.98
C PRO A 18 37.68 -42.14 34.66
N ARG A 19 36.50 -41.98 34.01
CA ARG A 19 35.18 -42.59 34.31
C ARG A 19 35.02 -44.04 33.80
N ILE A 20 34.02 -44.81 34.31
CA ILE A 20 32.95 -45.56 33.57
C ILE A 20 32.10 -46.49 34.48
N GLY A 21 30.77 -46.46 34.30
CA GLY A 21 29.79 -47.56 34.56
C GLY A 21 29.48 -47.98 36.01
N SER A 22 28.38 -48.70 36.32
CA SER A 22 27.13 -49.01 35.58
C SER A 22 26.17 -49.86 36.44
N GLU A 23 24.86 -49.61 36.36
CA GLU A 23 23.72 -50.53 36.68
C GLU A 23 23.41 -51.02 38.13
N ARG A 24 22.10 -50.90 38.50
CA ARG A 24 21.22 -51.90 39.20
C ARG A 24 21.55 -52.31 40.66
N ASP A 25 20.61 -52.57 41.60
CA ASP A 25 19.22 -53.06 41.55
C ASP A 25 18.61 -53.07 43.00
N ASN A 26 17.28 -53.28 43.14
CA ASN A 26 16.58 -53.89 44.32
C ASN A 26 16.53 -53.13 45.68
N MET A 27 15.53 -53.30 46.57
CA MET A 27 14.14 -53.79 46.47
C MET A 27 13.27 -53.34 47.68
N HIS A 28 11.96 -53.64 47.60
CA HIS A 28 10.84 -53.43 48.53
C HIS A 28 11.07 -53.42 50.06
N GLY A 29 10.20 -52.68 50.75
CA GLY A 29 9.76 -52.93 52.13
C GLY A 29 8.34 -52.37 52.32
N ASP A 30 7.38 -53.23 52.66
CA ASP A 30 5.94 -52.90 52.67
C ASP A 30 5.47 -52.15 53.94
N GLY A 31 4.35 -51.41 53.84
CA GLY A 31 3.86 -50.51 54.89
C GLY A 31 2.41 -50.05 54.76
N GLU A 32 1.47 -50.96 54.46
CA GLU A 32 0.03 -50.75 54.70
C GLU A 32 -0.26 -50.52 56.21
N ASN A 33 -1.32 -49.84 56.67
CA ASN A 33 -2.35 -49.02 56.00
C ASN A 33 -2.98 -48.08 57.05
N ASN A 34 -3.57 -46.96 56.62
CA ASN A 34 -4.88 -46.46 57.11
C ASN A 34 -5.26 -45.18 56.38
N ASN A 35 -6.51 -45.13 55.89
CA ASN A 35 -6.93 -44.21 54.85
C ASN A 35 -8.20 -43.45 55.28
N GLU A 36 -8.16 -42.12 55.34
CA GLU A 36 -9.33 -41.27 55.58
C GLU A 36 -9.04 -39.81 55.13
N GLY A 37 -8.88 -39.58 53.82
CA GLY A 37 -8.50 -38.25 53.34
C GLY A 37 -8.46 -37.95 51.83
N ASP A 38 -9.11 -38.74 50.96
CA ASP A 38 -8.87 -38.63 49.49
C ASP A 38 -10.13 -38.64 48.59
N GLN A 39 -11.35 -38.55 49.15
CA GLN A 39 -12.58 -38.57 48.33
C GLN A 39 -12.94 -37.21 47.70
N PHE A 40 -12.63 -36.07 48.34
CA PHE A 40 -12.95 -34.74 47.81
C PHE A 40 -12.08 -34.30 46.62
N GLY A 41 -10.85 -34.81 46.50
CA GLY A 41 -9.98 -34.50 45.36
C GLY A 41 -10.46 -35.13 44.05
N GLN A 42 -10.95 -36.37 44.13
CA GLN A 42 -11.29 -37.15 42.93
C GLN A 42 -12.60 -36.71 42.28
N GLU A 43 -13.64 -36.36 43.04
CA GLU A 43 -14.89 -35.84 42.44
C GLU A 43 -14.67 -34.49 41.73
N THR A 44 -13.80 -33.63 42.28
CA THR A 44 -13.46 -32.33 41.67
C THR A 44 -12.70 -32.52 40.35
N MET A 45 -11.65 -33.35 40.35
CA MET A 45 -10.90 -33.72 39.14
C MET A 45 -11.79 -34.33 38.04
N ILE A 46 -12.75 -35.19 38.41
CA ILE A 46 -13.67 -35.84 37.46
C ILE A 46 -14.69 -34.83 36.88
N LYS A 47 -15.06 -33.79 37.63
CA LYS A 47 -15.85 -32.67 37.09
C LYS A 47 -15.04 -31.78 36.13
N GLU A 48 -13.78 -31.46 36.46
CA GLU A 48 -12.93 -30.62 35.61
C GLU A 48 -12.51 -31.31 34.29
N GLN A 49 -12.18 -32.60 34.33
CA GLN A 49 -11.88 -33.38 33.11
C GLN A 49 -13.05 -33.42 32.13
N LYS A 50 -14.30 -33.51 32.64
CA LYS A 50 -15.51 -33.41 31.82
C LYS A 50 -15.76 -32.05 31.18
N PHE A 51 -15.15 -30.98 31.70
CA PHE A 51 -15.14 -29.68 31.02
C PHE A 51 -14.09 -29.67 29.90
N GLN A 52 -12.89 -30.19 30.17
CA GLN A 52 -11.76 -30.21 29.23
C GLN A 52 -12.05 -31.01 27.95
N GLU A 53 -12.77 -32.13 28.04
CA GLU A 53 -13.17 -32.92 26.85
C GLU A 53 -14.17 -32.17 25.94
N TYR A 54 -14.96 -31.22 26.46
CA TYR A 54 -15.99 -30.51 25.71
C TYR A 54 -15.53 -29.15 25.17
N ASP A 55 -14.60 -28.47 25.84
CA ASP A 55 -14.03 -27.20 25.37
C ASP A 55 -13.20 -27.42 24.08
N HIS A 56 -12.58 -28.60 23.95
CA HIS A 56 -11.82 -28.97 22.75
C HIS A 56 -12.71 -29.15 21.49
N ASP A 57 -13.97 -29.62 21.65
CA ASP A 57 -14.96 -29.69 20.56
C ASP A 57 -15.53 -28.30 20.21
N LEU A 58 -15.57 -27.37 21.17
CA LEU A 58 -16.02 -25.98 20.96
C LEU A 58 -14.96 -25.11 20.26
N ALA A 59 -13.69 -25.49 20.33
CA ALA A 59 -12.58 -24.76 19.73
C ALA A 59 -12.47 -24.94 18.20
N GLU A 60 -12.88 -26.08 17.63
CA GLU A 60 -12.67 -26.35 16.19
C GLU A 60 -13.50 -25.43 15.26
N ASP A 61 -14.71 -25.03 15.67
CA ASP A 61 -15.58 -24.10 14.91
C ASP A 61 -15.18 -22.61 15.05
N MET A 62 -14.05 -22.33 15.74
CA MET A 62 -13.46 -20.98 15.86
C MET A 62 -12.34 -20.69 14.84
N SER A 63 -12.22 -21.52 13.80
CA SER A 63 -11.26 -21.29 12.70
C SER A 63 -11.54 -19.95 11.97
N PRO A 64 -10.53 -19.08 11.76
CA PRO A 64 -10.73 -17.72 11.26
C PRO A 64 -10.88 -17.63 9.73
N ASP A 65 -11.70 -18.49 9.12
CA ASP A 65 -11.81 -18.61 7.67
C ASP A 65 -13.26 -18.70 7.18
N ARG A 66 -13.90 -17.53 7.03
CA ARG A 66 -15.11 -17.34 6.21
C ARG A 66 -14.94 -16.11 5.33
N ASN A 67 -14.18 -16.28 4.25
CA ASN A 67 -14.20 -15.35 3.12
C ASN A 67 -15.62 -15.27 2.56
N GLY A 68 -16.25 -14.09 2.63
CA GLY A 68 -17.46 -13.79 1.85
C GLY A 68 -17.09 -13.68 0.38
N GLY A 69 -17.34 -14.73 -0.39
CA GLY A 69 -16.88 -14.87 -1.77
C GLY A 69 -17.54 -13.90 -2.75
N ASP A 70 -16.88 -13.71 -3.90
CA ASP A 70 -17.43 -13.02 -5.06
C ASP A 70 -18.70 -13.72 -5.59
N ASP A 71 -19.64 -12.94 -6.13
CA ASP A 71 -20.77 -13.46 -6.92
C ASP A 71 -20.98 -12.59 -8.17
N ASP A 72 -20.48 -13.08 -9.31
CA ASP A 72 -20.70 -12.49 -10.64
C ASP A 72 -22.13 -12.82 -11.10
N GLY A 73 -23.06 -11.89 -10.90
CA GLY A 73 -24.49 -12.19 -11.01
C GLY A 73 -25.06 -12.39 -12.42
N GLU A 74 -26.10 -13.23 -12.50
CA GLU A 74 -27.13 -13.22 -13.55
C GLU A 74 -28.52 -12.91 -12.96
N GLY A 75 -29.42 -12.36 -13.78
CA GLY A 75 -30.67 -11.74 -13.30
C GLY A 75 -31.90 -12.63 -13.33
N GLY A 76 -32.83 -12.39 -12.40
CA GLY A 76 -34.18 -12.96 -12.42
C GLY A 76 -35.19 -12.13 -11.60
N ASP A 77 -36.32 -11.78 -12.20
CA ASP A 77 -37.43 -11.11 -11.51
C ASP A 77 -38.11 -12.07 -10.52
N GLY A 78 -38.13 -11.70 -9.23
CA GLY A 78 -38.79 -12.47 -8.16
C GLY A 78 -39.42 -11.54 -7.12
N ALA A 79 -40.70 -11.77 -6.78
CA ALA A 79 -41.48 -10.84 -5.96
C ALA A 79 -41.29 -11.04 -4.44
N ASN A 80 -41.51 -9.95 -3.70
CA ASN A 80 -41.61 -9.85 -2.23
C ASN A 80 -41.96 -11.17 -1.49
N ASN A 81 -41.16 -11.50 -0.49
CA ASN A 81 -41.68 -12.15 0.72
C ASN A 81 -40.87 -11.70 1.95
N ASN A 82 -41.47 -10.86 2.81
CA ASN A 82 -40.84 -10.37 4.03
C ASN A 82 -40.96 -11.42 5.15
N ASN A 83 -40.08 -12.43 5.14
CA ASN A 83 -39.69 -13.13 6.34
C ASN A 83 -38.26 -12.74 6.68
N ARG A 84 -38.10 -11.75 7.58
CA ARG A 84 -36.85 -11.65 8.34
C ARG A 84 -36.90 -12.76 9.37
N GLN A 85 -36.06 -13.78 9.20
CA GLN A 85 -35.53 -14.45 10.37
C GLN A 85 -34.64 -13.42 11.08
N GLU A 86 -34.80 -13.29 12.38
CA GLU A 86 -33.87 -12.55 13.21
C GLU A 86 -32.72 -13.52 13.45
N ASP A 87 -31.58 -13.29 12.80
CA ASP A 87 -30.37 -14.07 13.02
C ASP A 87 -29.89 -13.81 14.45
N GLU A 88 -30.09 -14.78 15.35
CA GLU A 88 -29.71 -14.67 16.75
C GLU A 88 -28.19 -14.51 16.87
N ASP A 89 -27.75 -13.54 17.68
CA ASP A 89 -26.32 -13.27 17.87
C ASP A 89 -25.63 -14.50 18.51
N PRO A 90 -24.62 -15.11 17.86
CA PRO A 90 -23.94 -16.30 18.36
C PRO A 90 -23.37 -16.18 19.77
N ILE A 91 -23.09 -14.96 20.28
CA ILE A 91 -22.66 -14.81 21.68
C ILE A 91 -23.77 -15.14 22.67
N GLN A 92 -25.04 -14.85 22.34
CA GLN A 92 -26.18 -15.11 23.22
C GLN A 92 -26.46 -16.61 23.33
N GLU A 93 -26.29 -17.36 22.23
CA GLU A 93 -26.36 -18.82 22.25
C GLU A 93 -25.22 -19.42 23.10
N LYS A 94 -23.99 -18.89 22.99
CA LYS A 94 -22.86 -19.30 23.85
C LYS A 94 -23.11 -18.99 25.33
N ILE A 95 -23.60 -17.79 25.65
CA ILE A 95 -23.99 -17.39 27.03
C ILE A 95 -25.04 -18.36 27.60
N ALA A 96 -26.10 -18.64 26.83
CA ALA A 96 -27.16 -19.57 27.25
C ALA A 96 -26.62 -20.99 27.50
N LYS A 97 -25.73 -21.49 26.64
CA LYS A 97 -25.06 -22.80 26.81
C LYS A 97 -24.21 -22.85 28.08
N ILE A 98 -23.39 -21.83 28.36
CA ILE A 98 -22.57 -21.76 29.58
C ILE A 98 -23.47 -21.79 30.83
N ILE A 99 -24.53 -20.98 30.86
CA ILE A 99 -25.49 -20.91 31.96
C ILE A 99 -26.20 -22.27 32.16
N GLN A 100 -26.57 -22.95 31.08
CA GLN A 100 -27.17 -24.29 31.16
C GLN A 100 -26.20 -25.31 31.76
N ILE A 101 -24.96 -25.39 31.26
CA ILE A 101 -23.95 -26.34 31.73
C ILE A 101 -23.62 -26.11 33.22
N CYS A 102 -23.51 -24.86 33.66
CA CYS A 102 -23.29 -24.51 35.07
C CYS A 102 -24.44 -25.01 35.97
N LYS A 103 -25.70 -24.83 35.53
CA LYS A 103 -26.91 -25.28 36.24
C LYS A 103 -27.06 -26.81 36.26
N GLU A 104 -26.68 -27.50 35.19
CA GLU A 104 -26.78 -28.96 35.10
C GLU A 104 -25.72 -29.70 35.92
N ASN A 105 -24.56 -29.08 36.17
CA ASN A 105 -23.43 -29.71 36.88
C ASN A 105 -23.24 -29.23 38.33
N ASP A 106 -24.05 -28.26 38.78
CA ASP A 106 -23.89 -27.56 40.06
C ASP A 106 -22.45 -27.06 40.24
N ALA A 107 -22.02 -26.21 39.29
CA ALA A 107 -20.64 -25.77 39.14
C ALA A 107 -20.55 -24.36 38.53
N LEU A 108 -19.53 -23.60 38.94
CA LEU A 108 -19.20 -22.30 38.37
C LEU A 108 -18.26 -22.46 37.17
N PHE A 109 -18.46 -21.68 36.12
CA PHE A 109 -17.64 -21.72 34.90
C PHE A 109 -16.15 -21.53 35.20
N GLY A 110 -15.31 -22.30 34.50
CA GLY A 110 -13.85 -22.17 34.54
C GLY A 110 -13.32 -22.04 33.11
N ASP A 111 -12.52 -21.00 32.88
CA ASP A 111 -11.90 -20.68 31.60
C ASP A 111 -10.69 -21.61 31.36
N SER A 112 -10.69 -22.40 30.28
CA SER A 112 -9.55 -23.25 29.90
C SER A 112 -8.56 -22.54 28.98
N GLU A 113 -9.01 -21.56 28.20
CA GLU A 113 -8.16 -20.72 27.34
C GLU A 113 -7.32 -19.72 28.17
N PHE A 114 -7.82 -19.33 29.34
CA PHE A 114 -7.15 -18.43 30.29
C PHE A 114 -7.19 -19.00 31.72
N PRO A 115 -6.46 -20.12 31.97
CA PRO A 115 -6.56 -20.89 33.19
C PRO A 115 -6.03 -20.11 34.41
N ALA A 116 -6.60 -20.39 35.58
CA ALA A 116 -6.22 -19.78 36.87
C ALA A 116 -4.85 -20.28 37.39
N THR A 117 -3.79 -20.00 36.64
CA THR A 117 -2.40 -20.44 36.88
C THR A 117 -1.41 -19.39 36.37
N ASP A 118 -0.12 -19.59 36.64
CA ASP A 118 0.97 -18.69 36.22
C ASP A 118 1.06 -18.48 34.70
N GLN A 119 0.51 -19.38 33.88
CA GLN A 119 0.44 -19.24 32.41
C GLN A 119 -0.38 -18.01 31.96
N SER A 120 -1.38 -17.63 32.76
CA SER A 120 -2.19 -16.43 32.53
C SER A 120 -1.55 -15.16 33.12
N LEU A 121 -0.57 -15.32 34.01
CA LEU A 121 0.20 -14.21 34.59
C LEU A 121 1.36 -13.81 33.66
N TYR A 122 2.19 -14.78 33.25
CA TYR A 122 3.48 -14.55 32.59
C TYR A 122 3.58 -15.17 31.19
N LYS A 123 4.41 -14.57 30.32
CA LYS A 123 4.72 -15.12 28.98
C LYS A 123 5.58 -16.37 29.05
N ASP A 124 6.41 -16.48 30.09
CA ASP A 124 7.20 -17.65 30.45
C ASP A 124 7.19 -17.83 31.98
N PRO A 125 6.33 -18.69 32.53
CA PRO A 125 6.28 -18.98 33.97
C PRO A 125 7.59 -19.55 34.55
N THR A 126 8.54 -20.00 33.72
CA THR A 126 9.86 -20.48 34.17
C THR A 126 10.90 -19.36 34.27
N ASN A 127 10.57 -18.16 33.78
CA ASN A 127 11.47 -17.01 33.69
C ASN A 127 10.74 -15.70 34.05
N ILE A 128 10.25 -15.64 35.30
CA ILE A 128 9.50 -14.49 35.85
C ILE A 128 10.35 -13.19 35.78
N PRO A 129 9.80 -12.07 35.29
CA PRO A 129 10.53 -10.80 35.18
C PRO A 129 11.09 -10.26 36.51
N ASP A 130 12.22 -9.55 36.44
CA ASP A 130 12.95 -9.03 37.62
C ASP A 130 12.10 -8.20 38.59
N TYR A 131 11.06 -7.51 38.10
CA TYR A 131 10.15 -6.71 38.94
C TYR A 131 9.17 -7.56 39.77
N ASP A 132 8.85 -8.78 39.32
CA ASP A 132 7.90 -9.70 39.97
C ASP A 132 8.58 -10.89 40.67
N GLN A 133 9.91 -11.06 40.57
CA GLN A 133 10.66 -12.14 41.24
C GLN A 133 10.50 -12.20 42.78
N ASN A 134 9.99 -11.14 43.40
CA ASN A 134 9.71 -11.06 44.85
C ASN A 134 8.20 -10.90 45.16
N MET A 135 7.32 -11.22 44.19
CA MET A 135 5.87 -11.26 44.39
C MET A 135 5.48 -12.18 45.57
N PRO A 136 4.44 -11.83 46.34
CA PRO A 136 3.85 -12.75 47.31
C PRO A 136 3.14 -13.92 46.59
N LEU A 137 2.86 -14.99 47.32
CA LEU A 137 2.10 -16.13 46.78
C LEU A 137 0.74 -15.66 46.24
N VAL A 138 0.53 -15.85 44.94
CA VAL A 138 -0.71 -15.49 44.24
C VAL A 138 -1.71 -16.64 44.41
N GLU A 139 -2.86 -16.33 45.01
CA GLU A 139 -4.03 -17.20 44.96
C GLU A 139 -4.98 -16.70 43.86
N TRP A 140 -5.75 -17.58 43.23
CA TRP A 140 -6.82 -17.19 42.30
C TRP A 140 -8.17 -17.34 43.01
N ARG A 141 -8.88 -16.22 43.21
CA ARG A 141 -10.12 -16.16 44.02
C ARG A 141 -11.27 -15.54 43.23
N ARG A 142 -12.50 -16.02 43.45
CA ARG A 142 -13.73 -15.44 42.90
C ARG A 142 -14.28 -14.32 43.80
N PRO A 143 -15.09 -13.39 43.28
CA PRO A 143 -15.82 -12.39 44.06
C PRO A 143 -16.52 -12.96 45.30
N GLN A 144 -17.20 -14.10 45.15
CA GLN A 144 -17.91 -14.80 46.23
C GLN A 144 -17.02 -15.28 47.39
N GLU A 145 -15.70 -15.32 47.22
CA GLU A 145 -14.75 -15.75 48.26
C GLU A 145 -14.12 -14.59 49.04
N ILE A 146 -14.21 -13.36 48.51
CA ILE A 146 -13.45 -12.19 48.99
C ILE A 146 -14.29 -10.93 49.24
N ALA A 147 -15.48 -10.82 48.66
CA ALA A 147 -16.43 -9.74 48.95
C ALA A 147 -16.97 -9.85 50.39
N PRO A 148 -17.00 -8.75 51.17
CA PRO A 148 -17.64 -8.73 52.50
C PRO A 148 -19.17 -8.96 52.48
N ASP A 149 -19.83 -8.48 51.43
CA ASP A 149 -21.27 -8.55 51.17
C ASP A 149 -21.52 -9.26 49.81
N GLU A 150 -22.70 -9.09 49.22
CA GLU A 150 -23.02 -9.64 47.88
C GLU A 150 -22.16 -8.99 46.79
N PRO A 151 -21.40 -9.77 45.99
CA PRO A 151 -20.53 -9.24 44.94
C PRO A 151 -21.32 -8.79 43.72
N LEU A 152 -21.02 -7.60 43.22
CA LEU A 152 -21.69 -6.98 42.08
C LEU A 152 -20.68 -6.58 41.00
N MET A 153 -21.09 -6.59 39.72
CA MET A 153 -20.27 -6.04 38.64
C MET A 153 -20.07 -4.53 38.82
N ILE A 154 -21.15 -3.79 39.03
CA ILE A 154 -21.20 -2.35 39.33
C ILE A 154 -22.17 -2.16 40.49
N LYS A 155 -21.80 -1.38 41.52
CA LYS A 155 -22.53 -1.29 42.79
C LYS A 155 -23.34 0.00 42.97
N ASP A 156 -22.75 1.16 42.70
CA ASP A 156 -23.37 2.48 42.94
C ASP A 156 -23.32 3.40 41.69
N GLY A 157 -23.27 2.80 40.50
CA GLY A 157 -22.92 3.48 39.24
C GLY A 157 -21.41 3.48 39.01
N THR A 158 -20.92 4.24 38.04
CA THR A 158 -19.50 4.22 37.64
C THR A 158 -18.82 5.55 37.92
N SER A 159 -17.66 5.52 38.58
CA SER A 159 -16.90 6.69 39.00
C SER A 159 -15.40 6.53 38.71
N PRO A 160 -14.70 7.62 38.33
CA PRO A 160 -13.24 7.62 38.33
C PRO A 160 -12.66 7.25 39.70
N GLY A 161 -13.43 7.51 40.77
CA GLY A 161 -13.12 7.16 42.16
C GLY A 161 -12.80 5.68 42.37
N ASP A 162 -13.46 4.81 41.61
CA ASP A 162 -13.48 3.36 41.85
C ASP A 162 -12.18 2.71 41.41
N VAL A 163 -11.62 3.15 40.28
CA VAL A 163 -10.41 2.55 39.70
C VAL A 163 -9.19 2.76 40.59
N LYS A 164 -8.61 1.65 41.05
CA LYS A 164 -7.31 1.56 41.73
C LYS A 164 -6.42 0.58 40.98
N GLN A 165 -5.25 1.04 40.51
CA GLN A 165 -4.22 0.18 39.91
C GLN A 165 -3.50 -0.65 40.97
N GLY A 166 -3.25 -1.94 40.69
CA GLY A 166 -2.43 -2.83 41.53
C GLY A 166 -0.98 -2.94 41.07
N ASN A 167 -0.35 -4.08 41.35
CA ASN A 167 1.08 -4.32 41.07
C ASN A 167 1.34 -4.76 39.61
N LEU A 168 1.01 -3.90 38.65
CA LEU A 168 1.30 -4.12 37.22
C LEU A 168 1.65 -2.79 36.52
N GLY A 169 2.51 -2.86 35.50
CA GLY A 169 3.00 -1.70 34.72
C GLY A 169 2.02 -1.21 33.65
N ASP A 170 0.72 -1.25 33.93
CA ASP A 170 -0.37 -1.05 32.97
C ASP A 170 -1.23 0.20 33.25
N CYS A 171 -0.66 1.21 33.90
CA CYS A 171 -1.29 2.53 34.15
C CYS A 171 -1.98 3.16 32.93
N TRP A 172 -1.52 2.85 31.71
CA TRP A 172 -2.12 3.27 30.45
C TRP A 172 -3.52 2.68 30.23
N LEU A 173 -3.79 1.48 30.75
CA LEU A 173 -5.08 0.79 30.72
C LEU A 173 -5.98 1.26 31.87
N LEU A 174 -5.50 1.23 33.12
CA LEU A 174 -6.28 1.66 34.29
C LEU A 174 -6.60 3.16 34.22
N GLY A 175 -5.67 3.98 33.73
CA GLY A 175 -5.94 5.39 33.40
C GLY A 175 -7.00 5.54 32.30
N SER A 176 -7.10 4.59 31.37
CA SER A 176 -8.17 4.57 30.36
C SER A 176 -9.53 4.15 30.94
N PHE A 177 -9.57 3.15 31.83
CA PHE A 177 -10.79 2.76 32.58
C PHE A 177 -11.30 3.93 33.43
N LEU A 178 -10.39 4.62 34.11
CA LEU A 178 -10.65 5.82 34.92
C LEU A 178 -11.29 6.93 34.07
N ILE A 179 -10.77 7.21 32.87
CA ILE A 179 -11.39 8.21 31.98
C ILE A 179 -12.73 7.69 31.44
N LEU A 180 -12.81 6.41 31.05
CA LEU A 180 -14.03 5.78 30.52
C LEU A 180 -15.20 5.83 31.51
N SER A 181 -14.95 5.61 32.81
CA SER A 181 -15.97 5.64 33.87
C SER A 181 -16.72 6.99 33.99
N THR A 182 -16.19 8.08 33.43
CA THR A 182 -16.90 9.36 33.31
C THR A 182 -18.06 9.32 32.30
N HIS A 183 -18.14 8.28 31.47
CA HIS A 183 -19.16 8.05 30.46
C HIS A 183 -19.79 6.66 30.67
N PRO A 184 -20.75 6.51 31.62
CA PRO A 184 -21.31 5.21 32.00
C PRO A 184 -21.82 4.39 30.82
N ASP A 185 -22.47 5.03 29.84
CA ASP A 185 -22.95 4.40 28.61
C ASP A 185 -21.84 3.64 27.85
N LEU A 186 -20.61 4.16 27.82
CA LEU A 186 -19.49 3.51 27.14
C LEU A 186 -18.95 2.31 27.91
N LEU A 187 -18.91 2.39 29.25
CA LEU A 187 -18.51 1.26 30.10
C LEU A 187 -19.57 0.15 30.11
N HIS A 188 -20.86 0.50 30.17
CA HIS A 188 -21.95 -0.47 30.01
C HIS A 188 -21.92 -1.17 28.65
N ASN A 189 -21.57 -0.47 27.57
CA ASN A 189 -21.38 -1.12 26.26
C ASN A 189 -20.26 -2.17 26.24
N LEU A 190 -19.26 -2.09 27.12
CA LEU A 190 -18.22 -3.13 27.23
C LEU A 190 -18.71 -4.38 27.95
N ILE A 191 -19.73 -4.29 28.80
CA ILE A 191 -20.24 -5.40 29.62
C ILE A 191 -21.41 -6.05 28.87
N VAL A 192 -21.12 -7.09 28.11
CA VAL A 192 -22.09 -7.81 27.26
C VAL A 192 -22.96 -8.76 28.09
N HIS A 193 -22.38 -9.35 29.15
CA HIS A 193 -23.11 -10.17 30.10
C HIS A 193 -22.42 -10.15 31.48
N ASP A 194 -23.18 -9.77 32.50
CA ASP A 194 -22.85 -10.08 33.90
C ASP A 194 -23.42 -11.47 34.23
N GLY A 195 -22.51 -12.41 34.49
CA GLY A 195 -22.81 -13.79 34.89
C GLY A 195 -22.09 -14.16 36.17
N ILE A 196 -21.82 -13.20 37.07
CA ILE A 196 -21.03 -13.42 38.30
C ILE A 196 -21.59 -14.61 39.11
N GLU A 197 -22.91 -14.77 39.17
CA GLU A 197 -23.61 -15.89 39.82
C GLU A 197 -23.28 -17.29 39.24
N PHE A 198 -22.94 -17.38 37.95
CA PHE A 198 -22.45 -18.60 37.30
C PHE A 198 -20.91 -18.63 37.18
N GLY A 199 -20.23 -17.62 37.73
CA GLY A 199 -18.78 -17.54 37.77
C GLY A 199 -18.12 -17.13 36.45
N PHE A 200 -18.81 -16.39 35.57
CA PHE A 200 -18.23 -15.82 34.35
C PHE A 200 -18.72 -14.40 34.05
N ALA A 201 -18.06 -13.74 33.11
CA ALA A 201 -18.51 -12.50 32.51
C ALA A 201 -18.15 -12.48 31.02
N VAL A 202 -18.91 -11.73 30.22
CA VAL A 202 -18.62 -11.49 28.81
C VAL A 202 -18.42 -10.00 28.58
N PHE A 203 -17.27 -9.66 28.02
CA PHE A 203 -16.92 -8.30 27.62
C PHE A 203 -16.81 -8.19 26.10
N GLN A 204 -16.73 -6.98 25.56
CA GLN A 204 -16.31 -6.73 24.18
C GLN A 204 -15.23 -5.66 24.08
N PHE A 205 -14.32 -5.80 23.11
CA PHE A 205 -13.28 -4.82 22.80
C PHE A 205 -13.18 -4.57 21.29
N PHE A 206 -12.86 -3.34 20.89
CA PHE A 206 -12.71 -2.96 19.49
C PHE A 206 -11.27 -3.22 19.01
N LYS A 207 -11.03 -4.36 18.33
CA LYS A 207 -9.70 -4.76 17.84
C LYS A 207 -9.75 -5.02 16.34
N ASN A 208 -8.70 -4.61 15.63
CA ASN A 208 -8.51 -4.85 14.20
C ASN A 208 -9.78 -4.50 13.38
N GLY A 209 -10.28 -3.28 13.57
CA GLY A 209 -11.42 -2.71 12.82
C GLY A 209 -12.83 -3.18 13.22
N LYS A 210 -12.97 -4.11 14.18
CA LYS A 210 -14.27 -4.67 14.61
C LYS A 210 -14.37 -4.84 16.13
N TRP A 211 -15.59 -4.93 16.65
CA TRP A 211 -15.83 -5.43 18.02
C TRP A 211 -15.57 -6.94 18.09
N GLN A 212 -15.06 -7.41 19.23
CA GLN A 212 -14.72 -8.80 19.49
C GLN A 212 -15.12 -9.16 20.93
N TYR A 213 -15.91 -10.23 21.10
CA TYR A 213 -16.34 -10.71 22.40
C TYR A 213 -15.24 -11.51 23.11
N VAL A 214 -15.12 -11.33 24.43
CA VAL A 214 -14.18 -12.06 25.29
C VAL A 214 -14.95 -12.59 26.50
N ILE A 215 -14.95 -13.92 26.66
CA ILE A 215 -15.53 -14.62 27.81
C ILE A 215 -14.40 -14.90 28.81
N VAL A 216 -14.60 -14.60 30.08
CA VAL A 216 -13.69 -14.94 31.19
C VAL A 216 -14.44 -15.52 32.38
N ASP A 217 -13.83 -16.45 33.12
CA ASP A 217 -14.32 -16.81 34.45
C ASP A 217 -14.00 -15.73 35.50
N THR A 218 -14.70 -15.74 36.63
CA THR A 218 -14.56 -14.72 37.70
C THR A 218 -13.36 -14.89 38.64
N ARG A 219 -12.50 -15.90 38.48
CA ARG A 219 -11.29 -16.06 39.31
C ARG A 219 -10.29 -14.96 38.96
N ILE A 220 -9.86 -14.16 39.93
CA ILE A 220 -8.89 -13.07 39.76
C ILE A 220 -7.63 -13.30 40.60
N PRO A 221 -6.44 -12.84 40.17
CA PRO A 221 -5.22 -12.89 40.97
C PRO A 221 -5.35 -12.08 42.27
N TYR A 222 -5.06 -12.72 43.39
CA TYR A 222 -5.34 -12.21 44.74
C TYR A 222 -4.14 -12.40 45.67
N ASN A 223 -3.82 -11.35 46.43
CA ASN A 223 -2.74 -11.33 47.39
C ASN A 223 -3.29 -11.62 48.81
N GLN A 224 -3.09 -12.85 49.27
CA GLN A 224 -3.55 -13.31 50.59
C GLN A 224 -2.91 -12.54 51.77
N SER A 225 -1.77 -11.86 51.54
CA SER A 225 -1.07 -11.10 52.59
C SER A 225 -1.63 -9.68 52.78
N SER A 226 -2.00 -8.99 51.69
CA SER A 226 -2.68 -7.69 51.76
C SER A 226 -4.20 -7.81 51.91
N LYS A 227 -4.77 -8.96 51.54
CA LYS A 227 -6.21 -9.19 51.34
C LYS A 227 -6.83 -8.25 50.30
N THR A 228 -6.15 -8.13 49.17
CA THR A 228 -6.61 -7.36 48.00
C THR A 228 -6.39 -8.18 46.73
N PRO A 229 -7.12 -7.89 45.64
CA PRO A 229 -6.65 -8.25 44.31
C PRO A 229 -5.21 -7.80 44.09
N LEU A 230 -4.47 -8.54 43.26
CA LEU A 230 -3.05 -8.28 42.98
C LEU A 230 -2.86 -7.11 42.01
N TYR A 231 -3.78 -6.99 41.07
CA TYR A 231 -3.79 -6.01 39.98
C TYR A 231 -4.93 -5.00 40.18
N GLY A 232 -5.53 -4.48 39.11
CA GLY A 232 -6.58 -3.47 39.17
C GLY A 232 -7.79 -3.91 39.98
N HIS A 233 -8.33 -3.00 40.79
CA HIS A 233 -9.50 -3.28 41.64
C HIS A 233 -10.38 -2.04 41.82
N CYS A 234 -11.63 -2.27 42.25
CA CYS A 234 -12.54 -1.22 42.66
C CYS A 234 -12.24 -0.73 44.09
N ALA A 235 -12.65 0.50 44.40
CA ALA A 235 -12.48 1.10 45.73
C ALA A 235 -13.49 0.56 46.77
N ASP A 236 -14.63 0.03 46.34
CA ASP A 236 -15.50 -0.81 47.17
C ASP A 236 -15.14 -2.29 46.97
N PRO A 237 -14.89 -3.07 48.04
CA PRO A 237 -14.46 -4.47 47.94
C PRO A 237 -15.56 -5.44 47.47
N ASN A 238 -16.77 -4.95 47.20
CA ASN A 238 -17.88 -5.73 46.64
C ASN A 238 -18.11 -5.45 45.15
N GLU A 239 -17.33 -4.57 44.52
CA GLU A 239 -17.47 -4.22 43.11
C GLU A 239 -16.33 -4.82 42.26
N PHE A 240 -16.68 -5.38 41.08
CA PHE A 240 -15.77 -6.24 40.32
C PHE A 240 -15.59 -5.91 38.82
N TRP A 241 -16.16 -4.82 38.29
CA TRP A 241 -15.95 -4.48 36.86
C TRP A 241 -14.48 -4.20 36.53
N VAL A 242 -13.71 -3.50 37.38
CA VAL A 242 -12.28 -3.23 37.13
C VAL A 242 -11.47 -4.52 36.98
N PRO A 243 -11.41 -5.44 37.98
CA PRO A 243 -10.56 -6.63 37.89
C PRO A 243 -11.03 -7.60 36.80
N LEU A 244 -12.34 -7.67 36.50
CA LEU A 244 -12.87 -8.57 35.47
C LEU A 244 -12.66 -8.02 34.05
N LEU A 245 -12.80 -6.69 33.84
CA LEU A 245 -12.50 -6.04 32.56
C LEU A 245 -10.99 -6.06 32.27
N GLU A 246 -10.17 -5.87 33.30
CA GLU A 246 -8.71 -6.04 33.23
C GLU A 246 -8.34 -7.48 32.87
N LYS A 247 -8.94 -8.49 33.53
CA LYS A 247 -8.74 -9.92 33.18
C LYS A 247 -9.14 -10.22 31.73
N ALA A 248 -10.27 -9.70 31.26
CA ALA A 248 -10.72 -9.91 29.88
C ALA A 248 -9.77 -9.26 28.86
N TYR A 249 -9.20 -8.09 29.19
CA TYR A 249 -8.16 -7.48 28.36
C TYR A 249 -6.82 -8.24 28.43
N ALA A 250 -6.47 -8.82 29.60
CA ALA A 250 -5.31 -9.70 29.73
C ALA A 250 -5.44 -10.96 28.87
N LYS A 251 -6.61 -11.62 28.87
CA LYS A 251 -6.93 -12.76 27.98
C LYS A 251 -6.79 -12.39 26.51
N LEU A 252 -7.30 -11.22 26.10
CA LEU A 252 -7.21 -10.70 24.74
C LEU A 252 -5.76 -10.43 24.26
N HIS A 253 -4.81 -10.24 25.18
CA HIS A 253 -3.37 -10.11 24.90
C HIS A 253 -2.54 -11.34 25.33
N GLY A 254 -3.20 -12.40 25.81
CA GLY A 254 -2.61 -13.71 26.17
C GLY A 254 -2.17 -13.89 27.64
N ASN A 255 -1.80 -12.83 28.36
CA ASN A 255 -1.48 -12.85 29.80
C ASN A 255 -1.35 -11.42 30.37
N TYR A 256 -1.35 -11.30 31.71
CA TYR A 256 -1.17 -10.02 32.40
C TYR A 256 0.18 -9.36 32.08
N GLU A 257 1.28 -10.11 31.98
CA GLU A 257 2.61 -9.58 31.62
C GLU A 257 2.61 -8.96 30.21
N ALA A 258 1.71 -9.36 29.30
CA ALA A 258 1.55 -8.73 27.99
C ALA A 258 0.94 -7.32 28.07
N MET A 259 0.31 -6.94 29.19
CA MET A 259 -0.24 -5.59 29.42
C MET A 259 0.78 -4.60 30.02
N ASN A 260 1.88 -5.09 30.60
CA ASN A 260 2.94 -4.23 31.10
C ASN A 260 3.55 -3.42 29.94
N GLY A 261 3.39 -2.09 30.00
CA GLY A 261 3.71 -1.16 28.91
C GLY A 261 2.69 -1.18 27.75
N GLY A 262 2.23 0.02 27.36
CA GLY A 262 1.33 0.21 26.23
C GLY A 262 0.94 1.67 26.02
N SER A 263 -0.06 1.93 25.17
CA SER A 263 -0.50 3.29 24.83
C SER A 263 -1.93 3.55 25.26
N MET A 264 -2.14 4.55 26.12
CA MET A 264 -3.48 5.00 26.55
C MET A 264 -4.39 5.34 25.35
N ALA A 265 -3.83 5.91 24.29
CA ALA A 265 -4.56 6.16 23.04
C ALA A 265 -5.10 4.88 22.38
N GLU A 266 -4.39 3.75 22.50
CA GLU A 266 -4.76 2.47 21.92
C GLU A 266 -5.78 1.75 22.81
N ALA A 267 -5.61 1.76 24.14
CA ALA A 267 -6.63 1.31 25.09
C ALA A 267 -7.95 2.08 24.92
N LEU A 268 -7.92 3.42 24.84
CA LEU A 268 -9.14 4.22 24.67
C LEU A 268 -9.88 3.91 23.35
N VAL A 269 -9.20 3.47 22.29
CA VAL A 269 -9.86 2.97 21.06
C VAL A 269 -10.45 1.58 21.28
N ASP A 270 -9.70 0.68 21.90
CA ASP A 270 -10.12 -0.70 22.17
C ASP A 270 -11.33 -0.75 23.13
N LEU A 271 -11.48 0.25 23.99
CA LEU A 271 -12.56 0.42 24.96
C LEU A 271 -13.77 1.22 24.43
N THR A 272 -13.77 1.70 23.19
CA THR A 272 -14.86 2.58 22.71
C THR A 272 -15.24 2.47 21.24
N GLY A 273 -14.37 1.94 20.38
CA GLY A 273 -14.54 2.09 18.93
C GLY A 273 -14.43 3.55 18.43
N GLY A 274 -13.95 4.49 19.26
CA GLY A 274 -13.63 5.86 18.88
C GLY A 274 -12.34 5.98 18.05
N ALA A 275 -11.89 7.20 17.77
CA ALA A 275 -10.65 7.47 17.03
C ALA A 275 -9.64 8.26 17.88
N SER A 276 -8.42 7.76 18.03
CA SER A 276 -7.40 8.37 18.89
C SER A 276 -6.61 9.49 18.22
N ASP A 277 -6.07 10.40 19.00
CA ASP A 277 -5.12 11.44 18.58
C ASP A 277 -4.10 11.73 19.70
N LYS A 278 -2.91 12.22 19.34
CA LYS A 278 -1.74 12.30 20.24
C LYS A 278 -1.04 13.66 20.08
N TYR A 279 -1.12 14.53 21.10
CA TYR A 279 -0.45 15.83 21.12
C TYR A 279 0.85 15.80 21.93
N ASN A 280 1.94 16.29 21.34
CA ASN A 280 3.18 16.58 22.04
C ASN A 280 3.18 18.07 22.43
N LEU A 281 3.02 18.37 23.73
CA LEU A 281 2.94 19.75 24.24
C LEU A 281 4.27 20.51 24.11
N ARG A 282 5.38 19.80 23.87
CA ARG A 282 6.71 20.39 23.66
C ARG A 282 7.06 20.60 22.17
N ALA A 283 6.21 20.15 21.23
CA ALA A 283 6.40 20.39 19.79
C ALA A 283 6.19 21.88 19.44
N PRO A 284 6.92 22.46 18.45
CA PRO A 284 6.86 23.88 18.14
C PRO A 284 5.45 24.39 17.82
N GLU A 285 4.72 23.66 16.97
CA GLU A 285 3.32 23.91 16.61
C GLU A 285 2.38 23.93 17.82
N THR A 286 2.57 23.04 18.79
CA THR A 286 1.74 23.00 20.00
C THR A 286 2.09 24.14 20.94
N LYS A 287 3.37 24.50 21.06
CA LYS A 287 3.81 25.66 21.84
C LYS A 287 3.23 26.97 21.31
N GLU A 288 3.26 27.20 20.00
CA GLU A 288 2.64 28.38 19.38
C GLU A 288 1.12 28.46 19.67
N ASN A 289 0.43 27.32 19.65
CA ASN A 289 -0.98 27.24 20.03
C ASN A 289 -1.22 27.44 21.54
N ILE A 290 -0.28 27.05 22.42
CA ILE A 290 -0.34 27.33 23.86
C ILE A 290 -0.11 28.82 24.13
N GLU A 291 0.96 29.40 23.57
CA GLU A 291 1.36 30.81 23.75
C GLU A 291 0.32 31.81 23.19
N SER A 292 -0.35 31.46 22.09
CA SER A 292 -1.47 32.24 21.55
C SER A 292 -2.82 32.03 22.29
N GLY A 293 -2.83 31.17 23.33
CA GLY A 293 -4.04 30.81 24.08
C GLY A 293 -5.09 30.09 23.23
N GLN A 294 -4.71 29.54 22.07
CA GLN A 294 -5.63 28.80 21.20
C GLN A 294 -5.86 27.37 21.72
N PHE A 295 -4.80 26.70 22.18
CA PHE A 295 -4.86 25.34 22.73
C PHE A 295 -5.87 25.22 23.88
N TRP A 296 -5.96 26.19 24.79
CA TRP A 296 -6.96 26.21 25.87
C TRP A 296 -8.41 26.23 25.36
N LYS A 297 -8.68 26.93 24.25
CA LYS A 297 -10.01 26.99 23.64
C LYS A 297 -10.37 25.64 23.00
N ASP A 298 -9.40 25.01 22.33
CA ASP A 298 -9.59 23.72 21.69
C ASP A 298 -9.69 22.57 22.71
N LEU A 299 -8.90 22.59 23.79
CA LEU A 299 -9.02 21.65 24.91
C LEU A 299 -10.41 21.70 25.56
N LYS A 300 -10.91 22.90 25.90
CA LYS A 300 -12.28 23.06 26.43
C LYS A 300 -13.33 22.56 25.44
N LYS A 301 -13.19 22.88 24.16
CA LYS A 301 -14.12 22.45 23.11
C LYS A 301 -14.09 20.93 22.90
N GLN A 302 -12.93 20.29 23.04
CA GLN A 302 -12.75 18.84 22.99
C GLN A 302 -13.42 18.17 24.20
N PHE A 303 -13.18 18.68 25.40
CA PHE A 303 -13.82 18.18 26.63
C PHE A 303 -15.36 18.33 26.57
N GLN A 304 -15.85 19.51 26.16
CA GLN A 304 -17.28 19.79 25.93
C GLN A 304 -17.93 18.94 24.83
N ALA A 305 -17.16 18.23 24.01
CA ALA A 305 -17.68 17.32 22.99
C ALA A 305 -17.89 15.87 23.49
N GLY A 306 -17.62 15.58 24.77
CA GLY A 306 -17.67 14.20 25.30
C GLY A 306 -16.52 13.34 24.78
N TYR A 307 -15.35 13.93 24.57
CA TYR A 307 -14.14 13.20 24.18
C TYR A 307 -13.36 12.78 25.43
N LEU A 308 -12.83 11.56 25.42
CA LEU A 308 -12.04 11.01 26.52
C LEU A 308 -10.62 11.58 26.45
N ILE A 309 -10.15 12.29 27.48
CA ILE A 309 -8.84 12.98 27.48
C ILE A 309 -7.97 12.49 28.65
N GLY A 310 -6.71 12.17 28.35
CA GLY A 310 -5.69 11.82 29.33
C GLY A 310 -4.35 12.49 29.04
N CYS A 311 -3.41 12.45 29.98
CA CYS A 311 -2.11 13.08 29.84
C CYS A 311 -0.98 12.31 30.55
N ALA A 312 0.27 12.55 30.14
CA ALA A 312 1.46 11.96 30.73
C ALA A 312 2.66 12.92 30.68
N ASN A 313 3.58 12.79 31.65
CA ASN A 313 4.91 13.39 31.61
C ASN A 313 5.94 12.29 31.27
N SER A 314 6.10 12.00 29.98
CA SER A 314 7.05 10.97 29.54
C SER A 314 8.47 11.52 29.50
N ILE A 315 9.40 10.88 30.22
CA ILE A 315 10.82 11.25 30.32
C ILE A 315 11.68 10.10 29.83
N LYS A 316 12.88 10.41 29.33
CA LYS A 316 13.88 9.43 28.92
C LYS A 316 15.25 9.78 29.47
N ASP A 317 16.04 8.75 29.78
CA ASP A 317 17.45 8.88 30.15
C ASP A 317 18.33 9.24 28.93
N ASP A 318 19.62 9.51 29.17
CA ASP A 318 20.61 9.78 28.11
C ASP A 318 20.80 8.59 27.14
N GLY A 319 20.37 7.38 27.52
CA GLY A 319 20.35 6.18 26.67
C GLY A 319 19.06 6.02 25.85
N GLY A 320 18.05 6.87 26.06
CA GLY A 320 16.75 6.80 25.41
C GLY A 320 15.76 5.78 26.01
N LYS A 321 16.07 5.15 27.15
CA LYS A 321 15.12 4.35 27.95
C LYS A 321 14.16 5.27 28.70
N GLN A 322 13.03 4.73 29.15
CA GLN A 322 12.13 5.47 30.06
C GLN A 322 12.72 5.47 31.48
N GLU A 323 12.61 6.62 32.15
CA GLU A 323 12.95 6.80 33.56
C GLU A 323 11.64 6.90 34.36
N ASP A 324 11.44 5.99 35.31
CA ASP A 324 10.26 5.92 36.16
C ASP A 324 10.59 6.46 37.56
N GLY A 325 9.66 7.20 38.16
CA GLY A 325 9.87 7.86 39.45
C GLY A 325 8.93 9.04 39.67
N MET A 326 9.05 9.71 40.83
CA MET A 326 8.24 10.87 41.18
C MET A 326 9.02 12.17 40.95
N GLY A 327 8.43 13.09 40.20
CA GLY A 327 8.97 14.44 40.02
C GLY A 327 8.85 15.30 41.29
N PRO A 328 9.57 16.44 41.36
CA PRO A 328 9.65 17.27 42.57
C PRO A 328 8.32 17.92 42.99
N THR A 329 7.29 17.84 42.15
CA THR A 329 5.93 18.37 42.38
C THR A 329 4.87 17.26 42.49
N GLY A 330 5.27 16.03 42.80
CA GLY A 330 4.40 14.85 42.98
C GLY A 330 4.00 14.13 41.69
N ILE A 331 4.11 14.79 40.53
CA ILE A 331 3.77 14.21 39.23
C ILE A 331 4.82 13.15 38.84
N LEU A 332 4.36 11.91 38.66
CA LEU A 332 5.16 10.74 38.26
C LEU A 332 5.60 10.85 36.79
N PHE A 333 6.78 10.33 36.51
CA PHE A 333 7.33 10.21 35.17
C PHE A 333 6.82 8.93 34.50
N ASN A 334 6.58 9.02 33.18
CA ASN A 334 6.06 7.97 32.31
C ASN A 334 4.69 7.35 32.67
N HIS A 335 4.13 7.71 33.82
CA HIS A 335 2.78 7.39 34.27
C HIS A 335 1.68 8.10 33.47
N ALA A 336 0.48 7.51 33.45
CA ALA A 336 -0.68 8.02 32.73
C ALA A 336 -1.78 8.52 33.68
N TYR A 337 -2.39 9.66 33.34
CA TYR A 337 -3.38 10.36 34.15
C TYR A 337 -4.63 10.68 33.34
N GLY A 338 -5.80 10.71 33.98
CA GLY A 338 -7.05 11.17 33.38
C GLY A 338 -7.26 12.68 33.57
N ILE A 339 -7.84 13.34 32.57
CA ILE A 339 -8.38 14.70 32.69
C ILE A 339 -9.88 14.59 32.94
N LEU A 340 -10.34 14.97 34.13
CA LEU A 340 -11.72 14.80 34.56
C LEU A 340 -12.58 16.06 34.39
N ASP A 341 -11.98 17.24 34.29
CA ASP A 341 -12.71 18.51 34.15
C ASP A 341 -11.79 19.62 33.62
N VAL A 342 -12.36 20.61 32.91
CA VAL A 342 -11.65 21.74 32.29
C VAL A 342 -12.54 22.99 32.36
N ARG A 343 -12.21 23.95 33.23
CA ARG A 343 -13.08 25.11 33.51
C ARG A 343 -12.34 26.46 33.44
N ASP A 344 -12.99 27.47 32.86
CA ASP A 344 -12.75 28.87 33.24
C ASP A 344 -13.62 29.19 34.46
N ILE A 345 -13.04 29.65 35.57
CA ILE A 345 -13.81 29.97 36.79
C ILE A 345 -13.11 31.04 37.63
N ASP A 346 -13.86 32.05 38.10
CA ASP A 346 -13.33 33.18 38.90
C ASP A 346 -12.07 33.87 38.31
N GLY A 347 -11.91 33.82 36.98
CA GLY A 347 -10.75 34.35 36.25
C GLY A 347 -9.57 33.37 36.09
N LEU A 348 -9.65 32.19 36.70
CA LEU A 348 -8.68 31.10 36.59
C LEU A 348 -8.99 30.17 35.40
N GLN A 349 -7.94 29.53 34.88
CA GLN A 349 -8.02 28.41 33.93
C GLN A 349 -7.56 27.15 34.67
N LEU A 350 -8.50 26.27 35.03
CA LEU A 350 -8.25 25.12 35.91
C LEU A 350 -8.57 23.80 35.20
N ILE A 351 -7.71 22.81 35.43
CA ILE A 351 -7.88 21.43 34.98
C ILE A 351 -7.94 20.52 36.21
N ARG A 352 -8.90 19.58 36.22
CA ARG A 352 -8.96 18.50 37.21
C ARG A 352 -8.26 17.27 36.66
N ILE A 353 -7.24 16.80 37.36
CA ILE A 353 -6.43 15.62 37.01
C ILE A 353 -6.73 14.49 37.99
N ARG A 354 -6.60 13.24 37.55
CA ARG A 354 -6.61 12.08 38.44
C ARG A 354 -5.59 11.00 38.07
N ASN A 355 -4.94 10.46 39.10
CA ASN A 355 -3.98 9.37 39.12
C ASN A 355 -4.72 8.01 39.28
N PRO A 356 -4.51 7.01 38.39
CA PRO A 356 -5.12 5.68 38.52
C PRO A 356 -4.60 4.85 39.71
N TRP A 357 -3.50 5.25 40.35
CA TRP A 357 -3.10 4.68 41.66
C TRP A 357 -4.07 5.09 42.78
N GLY A 358 -4.89 6.12 42.56
CA GLY A 358 -5.88 6.58 43.51
C GLY A 358 -5.32 7.05 44.86
N HIS A 359 -4.06 7.50 44.85
CA HIS A 359 -3.33 8.21 45.89
C HIS A 359 -2.10 8.87 45.22
N GLY A 360 -1.44 9.81 45.90
CA GLY A 360 -0.19 10.44 45.41
C GLY A 360 -0.45 11.53 44.36
N GLU A 361 -0.30 12.78 44.77
CA GLU A 361 -0.92 13.94 44.14
C GLU A 361 0.05 15.10 43.88
N TRP A 362 -0.41 16.10 43.14
CA TRP A 362 0.28 17.36 42.89
C TRP A 362 0.52 18.15 44.17
N THR A 363 1.71 18.72 44.34
CA THR A 363 2.11 19.48 45.55
C THR A 363 2.30 20.99 45.30
N GLY A 364 1.78 21.50 44.18
CA GLY A 364 1.85 22.91 43.80
C GLY A 364 0.52 23.65 43.97
N LYS A 365 0.32 24.72 43.19
CA LYS A 365 -0.86 25.59 43.36
C LYS A 365 -2.18 24.88 43.10
N PHE A 366 -3.15 25.09 43.98
CA PHE A 366 -4.45 24.40 44.06
C PHE A 366 -4.38 22.88 44.36
N ALA A 367 -3.24 22.38 44.86
CA ALA A 367 -3.22 21.12 45.61
C ALA A 367 -4.11 21.19 46.86
N ASP A 368 -4.46 20.04 47.44
CA ASP A 368 -5.46 19.93 48.52
C ASP A 368 -5.12 20.69 49.81
N GLU A 369 -3.83 20.92 50.08
CA GLU A 369 -3.34 21.69 51.24
C GLU A 369 -2.75 23.08 50.86
N ASP A 370 -2.90 23.53 49.61
CA ASP A 370 -2.27 24.78 49.12
C ASP A 370 -3.04 26.06 49.52
N GLU A 371 -2.32 27.08 49.99
CA GLU A 371 -2.92 28.34 50.46
C GLU A 371 -3.65 29.14 49.36
N ALA A 372 -3.41 28.88 48.05
CA ALA A 372 -4.09 29.63 46.99
C ALA A 372 -5.61 29.37 46.91
N TRP A 373 -6.14 28.36 47.61
CA TRP A 373 -7.59 28.19 47.78
C TRP A 373 -8.22 29.35 48.59
N ASP A 374 -7.51 29.94 49.55
CA ASP A 374 -8.05 31.01 50.42
C ASP A 374 -8.20 32.37 49.71
N ASP A 375 -7.38 32.63 48.68
CA ASP A 375 -7.52 33.77 47.77
C ASP A 375 -8.86 33.72 47.01
N HIS A 376 -9.40 32.53 46.76
CA HIS A 376 -10.58 32.28 45.93
C HIS A 376 -11.75 31.71 46.74
N LYS A 377 -12.27 32.51 47.68
CA LYS A 377 -13.33 32.12 48.63
C LYS A 377 -14.57 31.53 47.94
N GLY A 378 -14.90 30.29 48.31
CA GLY A 378 -16.02 29.52 47.76
C GLY A 378 -15.72 28.80 46.44
N LEU A 379 -14.49 28.87 45.90
CA LEU A 379 -14.10 28.15 44.69
C LEU A 379 -14.25 26.63 44.86
N LYS A 380 -13.84 26.09 46.01
CA LYS A 380 -14.00 24.67 46.36
C LYS A 380 -15.44 24.18 46.20
N ASP A 381 -16.42 24.95 46.68
CA ASP A 381 -17.84 24.62 46.60
C ASP A 381 -18.35 24.67 45.15
N LYS A 382 -17.93 25.69 44.38
CA LYS A 382 -18.26 25.81 42.93
C LYS A 382 -17.65 24.69 42.08
N LEU A 383 -16.49 24.17 42.49
CA LEU A 383 -15.83 23.02 41.88
C LEU A 383 -16.34 21.68 42.42
N GLN A 384 -17.23 21.70 43.42
CA GLN A 384 -17.78 20.52 44.11
C GLN A 384 -16.67 19.58 44.61
N TYR A 385 -15.62 20.17 45.17
CA TYR A 385 -14.36 19.50 45.44
C TYR A 385 -14.20 19.15 46.93
N VAL A 386 -13.67 17.96 47.20
CA VAL A 386 -13.38 17.42 48.54
C VAL A 386 -11.88 17.36 48.68
N PHE A 387 -11.34 17.74 49.86
CA PHE A 387 -9.90 17.57 50.10
C PHE A 387 -9.65 16.22 50.74
N LYS A 388 -8.85 15.37 50.08
CA LYS A 388 -8.52 14.00 50.46
C LYS A 388 -7.53 13.44 49.44
N ASP A 389 -6.42 12.85 49.91
CA ASP A 389 -5.57 11.95 49.10
C ASP A 389 -6.41 10.77 48.57
N ASP A 390 -6.88 10.91 47.33
CA ASP A 390 -7.61 9.88 46.60
C ASP A 390 -7.14 9.72 45.15
N GLY A 391 -6.04 10.41 44.81
CA GLY A 391 -5.41 10.50 43.50
C GLY A 391 -5.91 11.67 42.66
N THR A 392 -6.70 12.61 43.19
CA THR A 392 -7.33 13.69 42.40
C THR A 392 -6.79 15.06 42.80
N TRP A 393 -6.70 16.00 41.87
CA TRP A 393 -6.43 17.41 42.21
C TRP A 393 -6.94 18.38 41.16
N TRP A 394 -6.96 19.66 41.51
CA TRP A 394 -7.03 20.77 40.55
C TRP A 394 -5.66 21.40 40.38
N MET A 395 -5.35 21.86 39.17
CA MET A 395 -4.15 22.66 38.89
C MET A 395 -4.42 23.72 37.82
N ARG A 396 -3.54 24.72 37.72
CA ARG A 396 -3.63 25.74 36.67
C ARG A 396 -3.27 25.13 35.31
N TYR A 397 -3.91 25.60 34.24
CA TYR A 397 -3.55 25.25 32.87
C TYR A 397 -2.07 25.53 32.56
N GLU A 398 -1.54 26.65 33.07
CA GLU A 398 -0.12 27.03 32.95
C GLU A 398 0.81 25.99 33.61
N ASP A 399 0.48 25.56 34.83
CA ASP A 399 1.23 24.54 35.56
C ASP A 399 1.15 23.17 34.85
N TRP A 400 -0.01 22.83 34.28
CA TRP A 400 -0.20 21.60 33.50
C TRP A 400 0.67 21.60 32.23
N CYS A 401 0.69 22.70 31.48
CA CYS A 401 1.56 22.85 30.30
C CYS A 401 3.06 22.83 30.63
N ALA A 402 3.45 23.20 31.85
CA ALA A 402 4.85 23.13 32.30
C ALA A 402 5.28 21.69 32.65
N HIS A 403 4.41 20.91 33.30
CA HIS A 403 4.76 19.59 33.84
C HIS A 403 4.44 18.43 32.89
N TYR A 404 3.32 18.47 32.18
CA TYR A 404 2.94 17.41 31.24
C TYR A 404 3.59 17.61 29.86
N ASN A 405 3.67 16.54 29.07
CA ASN A 405 4.25 16.63 27.71
C ASN A 405 3.54 15.83 26.63
N LYS A 406 2.71 14.85 27.00
CA LYS A 406 1.78 14.16 26.11
C LYS A 406 0.35 14.41 26.57
N MET A 407 -0.54 14.72 25.63
CA MET A 407 -1.98 14.62 25.81
C MET A 407 -2.53 13.61 24.80
N TYR A 408 -3.33 12.67 25.30
CA TYR A 408 -4.04 11.67 24.53
C TYR A 408 -5.51 12.06 24.47
N ILE A 409 -6.15 11.87 23.32
CA ILE A 409 -7.59 12.07 23.20
C ILE A 409 -8.22 10.95 22.37
N CYS A 410 -9.37 10.45 22.79
CA CYS A 410 -10.21 9.59 21.97
C CYS A 410 -11.53 10.30 21.65
N LYS A 411 -11.79 10.44 20.35
CA LYS A 411 -12.94 11.13 19.80
C LYS A 411 -14.10 10.13 19.71
N ILE A 412 -15.16 10.39 20.45
CA ILE A 412 -16.41 9.60 20.47
C ILE A 412 -17.41 10.25 19.52
N PHE A 413 -18.14 9.46 18.74
CA PHE A 413 -18.99 9.97 17.67
C PHE A 413 -20.48 9.76 17.97
N PRO A 414 -21.31 10.83 17.99
CA PRO A 414 -22.76 10.71 18.17
C PRO A 414 -23.40 9.77 17.14
N VAL A 415 -24.43 9.04 17.56
CA VAL A 415 -25.14 8.01 16.75
C VAL A 415 -25.60 8.52 15.36
N GLY A 416 -25.85 9.81 15.20
CA GLY A 416 -26.20 10.42 13.91
C GLY A 416 -25.04 10.62 12.91
N TRP A 417 -23.79 10.34 13.29
CA TRP A 417 -22.64 10.38 12.37
C TRP A 417 -22.62 9.12 11.51
N SER A 418 -22.29 9.28 10.22
CA SER A 418 -22.05 8.13 9.34
C SER A 418 -20.67 7.55 9.64
N GLN A 419 -20.60 6.27 10.00
CA GLN A 419 -19.38 5.57 10.40
C GLN A 419 -19.10 4.42 9.43
N PHE A 420 -17.84 4.27 9.03
CA PHE A 420 -17.37 3.20 8.15
C PHE A 420 -16.10 2.60 8.74
N SER A 421 -16.00 1.26 8.73
CA SER A 421 -14.77 0.53 9.01
C SER A 421 -14.51 -0.37 7.80
N ILE A 422 -13.43 -0.10 7.07
CA ILE A 422 -13.13 -0.74 5.78
C ILE A 422 -11.81 -1.48 5.91
N THR A 423 -11.87 -2.81 5.93
CA THR A 423 -10.67 -3.67 5.82
C THR A 423 -10.07 -3.55 4.43
N GLY A 424 -8.74 -3.51 4.36
CA GLY A 424 -7.95 -3.57 3.13
C GLY A 424 -6.56 -4.13 3.40
N GLU A 425 -5.74 -4.25 2.36
CA GLU A 425 -4.39 -4.81 2.46
C GLU A 425 -3.38 -4.10 1.55
N TRP A 426 -2.14 -3.99 2.03
CA TRP A 426 -0.96 -3.73 1.21
C TRP A 426 -0.27 -5.05 0.91
N LYS A 427 -0.35 -5.49 -0.36
CA LYS A 427 0.09 -6.80 -0.86
C LYS A 427 0.58 -6.67 -2.31
N GLY A 428 1.73 -7.26 -2.60
CA GLY A 428 2.33 -7.23 -3.95
C GLY A 428 2.40 -5.80 -4.52
N ASN A 429 1.67 -5.54 -5.59
CA ASN A 429 1.63 -4.20 -6.21
C ASN A 429 0.75 -3.18 -5.48
N SER A 430 -0.18 -3.57 -4.58
CA SER A 430 -0.92 -2.60 -3.75
C SER A 430 -0.09 -2.01 -2.61
N ALA A 431 1.08 -2.58 -2.31
CA ALA A 431 2.11 -1.99 -1.45
C ALA A 431 2.87 -0.87 -2.21
N GLY A 432 2.14 0.16 -2.65
CA GLY A 432 2.63 1.23 -3.51
C GLY A 432 3.61 2.20 -2.85
N GLY A 433 3.67 2.22 -1.51
CA GLY A 433 4.59 3.06 -0.72
C GLY A 433 4.24 4.54 -0.74
N ALA A 434 5.18 5.40 -0.33
CA ALA A 434 5.05 6.84 -0.34
C ALA A 434 4.79 7.43 -1.75
N TYR A 435 4.06 8.54 -1.80
CA TYR A 435 3.96 9.37 -3.00
C TYR A 435 5.32 10.08 -3.25
N PRO A 436 5.67 10.45 -4.50
CA PRO A 436 6.96 11.08 -4.78
C PRO A 436 7.01 12.51 -4.18
N PRO A 437 8.19 13.03 -3.81
CA PRO A 437 8.35 14.44 -3.44
C PRO A 437 7.73 15.34 -4.51
N MET A 438 6.81 16.24 -4.11
CA MET A 438 5.98 16.97 -5.07
C MET A 438 6.82 18.01 -5.82
N VAL A 439 7.15 17.75 -7.09
CA VAL A 439 7.87 18.68 -7.98
C VAL A 439 6.91 19.77 -8.46
N ASP A 440 7.39 21.02 -8.61
CA ASP A 440 6.59 22.10 -9.19
C ASP A 440 6.47 21.96 -10.71
N ARG A 441 5.27 22.25 -11.21
CA ARG A 441 4.91 22.04 -12.62
C ARG A 441 5.58 23.00 -13.61
N ASP A 442 6.19 24.06 -13.11
CA ASP A 442 6.90 25.06 -13.93
C ASP A 442 8.21 24.52 -14.57
N GLU A 443 8.62 23.28 -14.24
CA GLU A 443 9.62 22.50 -15.01
C GLU A 443 9.04 21.76 -16.24
N GLU A 444 7.74 21.87 -16.57
CA GLU A 444 7.19 21.29 -17.82
C GLU A 444 7.87 21.95 -19.05
N ASN A 445 8.72 21.16 -19.72
CA ASN A 445 9.58 21.66 -20.79
C ASN A 445 8.76 22.13 -22.00
N LYS A 446 9.13 23.27 -22.60
CA LYS A 446 8.32 23.97 -23.64
C LYS A 446 8.25 23.26 -25.01
N ALA A 447 8.64 21.99 -25.08
CA ALA A 447 8.51 21.10 -26.21
C ALA A 447 7.73 19.84 -25.78
N GLY A 448 6.39 19.93 -25.81
CA GLY A 448 5.44 18.98 -25.20
C GLY A 448 5.33 17.58 -25.84
N HIS A 449 6.46 16.97 -26.16
CA HIS A 449 6.63 15.54 -26.44
C HIS A 449 7.41 14.84 -25.33
N GLU A 450 8.29 15.56 -24.63
CA GLU A 450 9.03 15.04 -23.49
C GLU A 450 8.15 15.09 -22.23
N LYS A 451 8.14 14.03 -21.43
CA LYS A 451 7.37 13.91 -20.18
C LYS A 451 8.27 13.50 -19.00
N GLN A 452 8.01 14.11 -17.85
CA GLN A 452 8.70 13.78 -16.61
C GLN A 452 8.48 12.31 -16.20
N ASP A 453 9.54 11.65 -15.75
CA ASP A 453 9.46 10.32 -15.13
C ASP A 453 8.70 10.44 -13.79
N THR A 454 7.65 9.62 -13.65
CA THR A 454 6.68 9.66 -12.52
C THR A 454 6.98 8.57 -11.46
N ASN A 455 6.19 8.48 -10.38
CA ASN A 455 6.36 7.40 -9.39
C ASN A 455 5.90 6.04 -9.97
N ASP A 456 6.70 4.99 -9.77
CA ASP A 456 6.51 3.68 -10.40
C ASP A 456 5.53 2.74 -9.69
N ARG A 457 4.95 3.13 -8.53
CA ARG A 457 4.09 2.26 -7.70
C ARG A 457 2.94 2.95 -6.97
N TRP A 458 3.08 4.20 -6.53
CA TRP A 458 2.14 4.83 -5.58
C TRP A 458 0.66 4.77 -6.02
N PHE A 459 0.42 4.93 -7.33
CA PHE A 459 -0.93 4.87 -7.92
C PHE A 459 -1.62 3.50 -7.79
N ASN A 460 -0.87 2.44 -7.45
CA ASN A 460 -1.40 1.09 -7.17
C ASN A 460 -1.84 0.90 -5.71
N ASN A 461 -1.46 1.78 -4.77
CA ASN A 461 -2.01 1.77 -3.40
C ASN A 461 -3.55 1.68 -3.44
N PRO A 462 -4.22 1.02 -2.49
CA PRO A 462 -5.67 1.02 -2.41
C PRO A 462 -6.24 2.45 -2.44
N GLN A 463 -7.38 2.65 -3.12
CA GLN A 463 -7.99 3.96 -3.27
C GLN A 463 -9.47 3.87 -2.97
N TYR A 464 -9.96 4.76 -2.11
CA TYR A 464 -11.35 4.79 -1.67
C TYR A 464 -11.96 6.15 -2.03
N ARG A 465 -12.89 6.16 -2.98
CA ARG A 465 -13.66 7.35 -3.34
C ARG A 465 -14.57 7.72 -2.17
N PHE A 466 -14.53 8.98 -1.78
CA PHE A 466 -15.34 9.60 -0.75
C PHE A 466 -16.11 10.77 -1.35
N THR A 467 -17.44 10.80 -1.22
CA THR A 467 -18.30 11.88 -1.77
C THR A 467 -19.18 12.48 -0.69
N VAL A 468 -19.08 13.81 -0.52
CA VAL A 468 -19.93 14.60 0.37
C VAL A 468 -21.00 15.34 -0.43
N LEU A 469 -22.19 15.49 0.14
CA LEU A 469 -23.31 16.25 -0.46
C LEU A 469 -23.49 17.64 0.16
N LYS A 470 -22.84 17.89 1.30
CA LYS A 470 -22.85 19.15 2.06
C LYS A 470 -21.43 19.45 2.55
N LYS A 471 -21.24 20.58 3.27
CA LYS A 471 -20.04 20.80 4.08
C LYS A 471 -20.04 19.78 5.21
N THR A 472 -19.04 18.91 5.26
CA THR A 472 -18.98 17.77 6.19
C THR A 472 -17.64 17.78 6.91
N GLN A 473 -17.65 17.84 8.25
CA GLN A 473 -16.49 17.48 9.06
C GLN A 473 -16.30 15.96 9.00
N VAL A 474 -15.07 15.53 8.75
CA VAL A 474 -14.68 14.11 8.62
C VAL A 474 -13.46 13.85 9.51
N ILE A 475 -13.51 12.76 10.27
CA ILE A 475 -12.34 12.16 10.91
C ILE A 475 -12.00 10.90 10.12
N ILE A 476 -10.73 10.75 9.75
CA ILE A 476 -10.20 9.56 9.09
C ILE A 476 -9.12 9.00 10.00
N SER A 477 -9.25 7.71 10.33
CA SER A 477 -8.26 6.90 11.02
C SER A 477 -7.79 5.79 10.06
N LEU A 478 -6.48 5.57 10.02
CA LEU A 478 -5.88 4.41 9.36
C LEU A 478 -5.17 3.58 10.44
N MET A 479 -5.72 2.41 10.71
CA MET A 479 -5.23 1.45 11.70
C MET A 479 -4.56 0.26 10.99
N GLN A 480 -3.44 -0.22 11.52
CA GLN A 480 -2.85 -1.54 11.18
C GLN A 480 -3.15 -2.54 12.30
N GLU A 481 -2.94 -3.84 12.05
CA GLU A 481 -3.14 -4.89 13.06
C GLU A 481 -2.31 -4.63 14.32
N ASP A 482 -2.88 -4.93 15.48
CA ASP A 482 -2.20 -4.83 16.79
C ASP A 482 -0.94 -5.71 16.84
N GLU A 483 0.20 -5.17 17.28
CA GLU A 483 1.49 -5.89 17.24
C GLU A 483 1.57 -7.00 18.29
N LYS A 484 0.83 -6.90 19.40
CA LYS A 484 0.78 -7.93 20.44
C LYS A 484 0.01 -9.17 19.96
N ILE A 485 -1.03 -8.98 19.15
CA ILE A 485 -1.82 -10.06 18.54
C ILE A 485 -1.12 -10.63 17.29
N SER A 486 -0.76 -9.77 16.33
CA SER A 486 -0.17 -10.19 15.05
C SER A 486 1.27 -10.68 15.15
N LYS A 487 1.97 -10.34 16.25
CA LYS A 487 3.40 -10.59 16.49
C LYS A 487 4.31 -9.95 15.42
N ARG A 488 3.80 -8.93 14.72
CA ARG A 488 4.52 -8.15 13.71
C ARG A 488 4.64 -6.70 14.22
N PRO A 489 5.83 -6.10 14.25
CA PRO A 489 5.98 -4.73 14.70
C PRO A 489 5.25 -3.77 13.75
N TYR A 490 4.74 -2.67 14.31
CA TYR A 490 4.15 -1.59 13.52
C TYR A 490 5.13 -1.03 12.48
N ILE A 491 4.59 -0.60 11.34
CA ILE A 491 5.33 0.14 10.30
C ILE A 491 4.79 1.57 10.17
N PRO A 492 5.57 2.54 9.64
CA PRO A 492 5.07 3.89 9.34
C PRO A 492 3.97 3.85 8.27
N VAL A 493 2.77 4.30 8.63
CA VAL A 493 1.58 4.37 7.78
C VAL A 493 1.12 5.83 7.62
N ASN A 494 0.54 6.14 6.46
CA ASN A 494 0.07 7.45 6.07
C ASN A 494 -1.21 7.30 5.23
N PHE A 495 -1.95 8.39 5.04
CA PHE A 495 -2.95 8.47 3.99
C PHE A 495 -3.03 9.88 3.41
N LEU A 496 -3.32 9.96 2.12
CA LEU A 496 -3.65 11.22 1.45
C LEU A 496 -5.16 11.33 1.26
N VAL A 497 -5.71 12.54 1.39
CA VAL A 497 -7.03 12.90 0.87
C VAL A 497 -6.84 13.88 -0.27
N VAL A 498 -7.20 13.45 -1.48
CA VAL A 498 -7.00 14.21 -2.72
C VAL A 498 -8.35 14.48 -3.38
N ARG A 499 -8.55 15.72 -3.84
CA ARG A 499 -9.75 16.20 -4.54
C ARG A 499 -9.73 15.70 -5.99
N VAL A 500 -10.86 15.20 -6.49
CA VAL A 500 -11.01 14.74 -7.87
C VAL A 500 -12.28 15.31 -8.52
N LYS A 501 -12.20 15.49 -9.83
CA LYS A 501 -13.23 16.17 -10.65
C LYS A 501 -14.28 15.21 -11.22
N SER A 502 -14.11 13.90 -11.01
CA SER A 502 -14.94 12.82 -11.57
C SER A 502 -15.24 11.74 -10.53
N LYS A 503 -16.48 11.26 -10.47
CA LYS A 503 -16.93 10.22 -9.53
C LYS A 503 -16.47 8.79 -9.91
N ARG A 504 -15.82 8.63 -11.08
CA ARG A 504 -15.46 7.33 -11.68
C ARG A 504 -13.96 7.07 -11.84
N GLU A 505 -13.12 8.10 -11.68
CA GLU A 505 -11.69 8.00 -12.01
C GLU A 505 -10.82 7.65 -10.80
N ARG A 506 -9.83 6.78 -11.05
CA ARG A 506 -8.72 6.46 -10.15
C ARG A 506 -7.64 7.55 -10.25
N LEU A 507 -6.92 7.82 -9.17
CA LEU A 507 -5.73 8.68 -9.20
C LEU A 507 -4.55 7.91 -9.80
N TRP A 508 -3.97 8.47 -10.86
CA TRP A 508 -2.76 7.97 -11.53
C TRP A 508 -1.52 8.85 -11.27
N GLU A 509 -1.77 10.13 -11.06
CA GLU A 509 -0.82 11.17 -10.63
C GLU A 509 -1.51 12.06 -9.59
N ILE A 510 -0.72 12.86 -8.87
CA ILE A 510 -1.20 13.85 -7.88
C ILE A 510 -0.93 15.25 -8.44
N ASP A 511 -1.88 16.17 -8.22
CA ASP A 511 -1.69 17.61 -8.39
C ASP A 511 -1.65 18.26 -7.01
N LYS A 512 -0.68 19.14 -6.74
CA LYS A 512 -0.45 19.66 -5.37
C LYS A 512 -1.68 20.38 -4.83
N ASP A 513 -2.29 21.22 -5.68
CA ASP A 513 -3.43 22.07 -5.34
C ASP A 513 -4.73 21.29 -5.10
N ASP A 514 -4.77 20.01 -5.51
CA ASP A 514 -5.86 19.08 -5.22
C ASP A 514 -5.59 18.21 -3.97
N VAL A 515 -4.41 18.26 -3.33
CA VAL A 515 -4.20 17.62 -2.02
C VAL A 515 -4.89 18.45 -0.93
N VAL A 516 -5.68 17.78 -0.07
CA VAL A 516 -6.50 18.42 0.98
C VAL A 516 -6.01 18.06 2.38
N LEU A 517 -5.36 16.91 2.52
CA LEU A 517 -4.80 16.40 3.77
C LEU A 517 -3.74 15.34 3.47
N GLU A 518 -2.63 15.39 4.20
CA GLU A 518 -1.71 14.27 4.43
C GLU A 518 -1.78 13.89 5.91
N ALA A 519 -1.64 12.61 6.24
CA ALA A 519 -1.70 12.14 7.62
C ALA A 519 -0.35 12.21 8.35
N ALA A 520 0.78 11.91 7.69
CA ALA A 520 2.11 11.91 8.30
C ALA A 520 2.98 13.11 7.85
N ASP A 521 2.50 14.32 8.12
CA ASP A 521 3.21 15.55 7.83
C ASP A 521 4.46 15.74 8.71
N GLY A 522 5.56 16.17 8.08
CA GLY A 522 6.81 16.52 8.74
C GLY A 522 7.37 15.45 9.68
N LEU A 523 7.18 15.65 10.98
CA LEU A 523 7.75 14.84 12.06
C LEU A 523 6.91 13.63 12.47
N GLN A 524 5.67 13.45 11.97
CA GLN A 524 4.78 12.36 12.43
C GLN A 524 5.08 10.98 11.78
N ARG A 525 6.31 10.78 11.30
CA ARG A 525 6.75 9.65 10.47
C ARG A 525 7.37 8.52 11.30
N PHE A 526 6.58 7.99 12.22
CA PHE A 526 6.97 6.90 13.13
C PHE A 526 6.00 5.71 13.02
N ALA A 527 6.47 4.54 13.40
CA ALA A 527 5.64 3.34 13.54
C ALA A 527 4.64 3.52 14.70
N GLN A 528 3.35 3.29 14.42
CA GLN A 528 2.25 3.36 15.41
C GLN A 528 1.02 2.60 14.90
N ARG A 529 0.19 2.06 15.81
CA ARG A 529 -0.98 1.24 15.45
C ARG A 529 -2.03 1.98 14.62
N GLU A 530 -2.27 3.25 14.92
CA GLU A 530 -3.27 4.09 14.28
C GLU A 530 -2.69 5.49 13.97
N ILE A 531 -3.03 6.05 12.82
CA ILE A 531 -2.84 7.47 12.50
C ILE A 531 -4.20 8.10 12.16
N THR A 532 -4.54 9.19 12.84
CA THR A 532 -5.83 9.87 12.73
C THR A 532 -5.63 11.33 12.38
N LYS A 533 -6.49 11.87 11.50
CA LYS A 533 -6.59 13.32 11.27
C LYS A 533 -8.05 13.74 11.13
N THR A 534 -8.29 15.03 11.29
CA THR A 534 -9.62 15.65 11.19
C THR A 534 -9.59 16.75 10.14
N THR A 535 -10.54 16.75 9.20
CA THR A 535 -10.65 17.77 8.15
C THR A 535 -12.11 18.14 7.88
N THR A 536 -12.35 19.12 7.01
CA THR A 536 -13.69 19.52 6.56
C THR A 536 -13.74 19.53 5.04
N LEU A 537 -14.58 18.68 4.48
CA LEU A 537 -14.74 18.51 3.05
C LEU A 537 -15.97 19.28 2.55
N LEU A 538 -15.94 19.68 1.28
CA LEU A 538 -16.95 20.51 0.62
C LEU A 538 -17.45 19.82 -0.65
N PRO A 539 -18.74 19.94 -1.00
CA PRO A 539 -19.29 19.27 -2.19
C PRO A 539 -18.90 19.99 -3.49
N VAL A 540 -18.37 21.21 -3.37
CA VAL A 540 -18.09 22.13 -4.47
C VAL A 540 -16.75 22.85 -4.24
N HIS A 541 -15.92 22.91 -5.29
CA HIS A 541 -14.73 23.77 -5.39
C HIS A 541 -14.80 24.53 -6.72
N ASP A 542 -14.42 25.81 -6.76
CA ASP A 542 -14.45 26.65 -7.98
C ASP A 542 -15.77 26.60 -8.79
N LYS A 543 -16.91 26.53 -8.07
CA LYS A 543 -18.26 26.41 -8.63
C LYS A 543 -18.51 25.10 -9.42
N LYS A 544 -17.70 24.06 -9.21
CA LYS A 544 -17.87 22.72 -9.76
C LYS A 544 -18.03 21.71 -8.63
N ASN A 545 -18.87 20.70 -8.82
CA ASN A 545 -18.95 19.57 -7.90
C ASN A 545 -17.60 18.85 -7.85
N VAL A 546 -17.18 18.42 -6.66
CA VAL A 546 -15.95 17.67 -6.46
C VAL A 546 -16.19 16.43 -5.59
N HIS A 547 -15.36 15.43 -5.82
CA HIS A 547 -15.27 14.22 -5.01
C HIS A 547 -13.89 14.17 -4.38
N TYR A 548 -13.67 13.21 -3.50
CA TYR A 548 -12.38 12.98 -2.86
C TYR A 548 -11.98 11.52 -3.04
N VAL A 549 -10.69 11.25 -2.96
CA VAL A 549 -10.12 9.90 -2.92
C VAL A 549 -9.16 9.85 -1.73
N ILE A 550 -9.38 8.86 -0.87
CA ILE A 550 -8.50 8.52 0.24
C ILE A 550 -7.55 7.43 -0.25
N VAL A 551 -6.24 7.64 -0.10
CA VAL A 551 -5.19 6.70 -0.51
C VAL A 551 -4.35 6.32 0.71
N PRO A 552 -4.69 5.24 1.43
CA PRO A 552 -3.86 4.71 2.51
C PRO A 552 -2.61 4.02 1.97
N ASN A 553 -1.45 4.33 2.55
CA ASN A 553 -0.15 3.84 2.10
C ASN A 553 0.87 3.70 3.24
N THR A 554 1.89 2.87 3.02
CA THR A 554 3.09 2.79 3.86
C THR A 554 4.13 3.81 3.40
N GLU A 555 5.09 4.20 4.24
CA GLU A 555 6.22 5.03 3.76
C GLU A 555 7.14 4.24 2.83
N ASP A 556 7.77 3.18 3.35
CA ASP A 556 8.48 2.20 2.53
C ASP A 556 7.48 1.35 1.75
N GLY A 557 7.61 1.30 0.42
CA GLY A 557 6.93 0.29 -0.40
C GLY A 557 7.51 -1.09 -0.08
N VAL A 558 6.71 -1.93 0.61
CA VAL A 558 7.12 -3.11 1.41
C VAL A 558 8.36 -3.83 0.87
N ASN A 559 9.45 -3.75 1.65
CA ASN A 559 10.80 -3.92 1.13
C ASN A 559 11.28 -5.39 1.24
N LYS A 560 11.03 -6.18 0.18
CA LYS A 560 11.63 -7.51 -0.06
C LYS A 560 11.33 -8.62 0.98
N LYS A 561 10.05 -8.79 1.31
CA LYS A 561 9.41 -10.11 1.49
C LYS A 561 7.91 -9.93 1.30
N GLU A 562 7.20 -11.03 1.03
CA GLU A 562 5.78 -11.04 0.69
C GLU A 562 4.90 -10.94 1.95
N GLU A 563 5.24 -10.01 2.85
CA GLU A 563 4.43 -9.71 4.04
C GLU A 563 3.23 -8.85 3.65
N GLU A 564 2.11 -9.54 3.45
CA GLU A 564 0.78 -8.96 3.33
C GLU A 564 0.46 -8.21 4.63
N ARG A 565 0.14 -6.92 4.55
CA ARG A 565 -0.14 -6.05 5.71
C ARG A 565 -1.59 -5.57 5.65
N PRO A 566 -2.50 -6.16 6.44
CA PRO A 566 -3.87 -5.67 6.58
C PRO A 566 -3.93 -4.29 7.23
N PHE A 567 -4.95 -3.52 6.88
CA PHE A 567 -5.30 -2.26 7.51
C PHE A 567 -6.81 -2.07 7.60
N PHE A 568 -7.22 -1.17 8.48
CA PHE A 568 -8.60 -0.81 8.73
C PHE A 568 -8.74 0.70 8.56
N LEU A 569 -9.32 1.11 7.42
CA LEU A 569 -9.60 2.50 7.11
C LEU A 569 -10.95 2.87 7.74
N ARG A 570 -10.89 3.67 8.81
CA ARG A 570 -12.04 4.05 9.64
C ARG A 570 -12.42 5.49 9.33
N ILE A 571 -13.68 5.75 8.99
CA ILE A 571 -14.14 7.07 8.55
C ILE A 571 -15.41 7.46 9.31
N PHE A 572 -15.37 8.62 9.95
CA PHE A 572 -16.47 9.17 10.73
C PHE A 572 -16.87 10.53 10.14
N ALA A 573 -18.10 10.64 9.66
CA ALA A 573 -18.61 11.83 8.98
C ALA A 573 -19.86 12.40 9.65
N SER A 574 -19.83 13.72 9.89
CA SER A 574 -20.91 14.51 10.51
C SER A 574 -22.20 14.63 9.69
N GLU A 575 -22.21 14.09 8.47
CA GLU A 575 -23.30 14.10 7.51
C GLU A 575 -23.22 12.80 6.69
N HIS A 576 -24.31 12.42 6.01
CA HIS A 576 -24.30 11.25 5.13
C HIS A 576 -23.34 11.44 3.94
N VAL A 577 -22.53 10.42 3.67
CA VAL A 577 -21.48 10.40 2.63
C VAL A 577 -21.49 9.07 1.88
N GLU A 578 -21.08 9.08 0.61
CA GLU A 578 -20.85 7.85 -0.13
C GLU A 578 -19.37 7.46 -0.08
N VAL A 579 -19.07 6.23 0.31
CA VAL A 579 -17.73 5.62 0.22
C VAL A 579 -17.77 4.44 -0.75
N ALA A 580 -16.74 4.29 -1.58
CA ALA A 580 -16.56 3.10 -2.42
C ALA A 580 -15.09 2.88 -2.75
N GLN A 581 -14.62 1.64 -2.72
CA GLN A 581 -13.30 1.28 -3.25
C GLN A 581 -13.27 1.51 -4.76
N LEU A 582 -12.14 2.02 -5.27
CA LEU A 582 -11.89 2.18 -6.70
C LEU A 582 -11.13 0.95 -7.22
N PRO A 583 -11.50 0.42 -8.41
CA PRO A 583 -10.97 -0.85 -8.89
C PRO A 583 -9.44 -0.82 -9.05
N PRO A 584 -8.76 -1.96 -8.83
CA PRO A 584 -7.33 -2.08 -9.03
C PRO A 584 -6.95 -1.86 -10.51
N THR A 585 -5.68 -1.58 -10.75
CA THR A 585 -5.13 -1.44 -12.09
C THR A 585 -4.97 -2.80 -12.77
N ILE A 586 -5.33 -2.91 -14.04
CA ILE A 586 -5.05 -4.12 -14.85
C ILE A 586 -3.57 -4.08 -15.26
N GLU A 587 -2.78 -5.04 -14.78
CA GLU A 587 -1.34 -5.19 -15.07
C GLU A 587 -1.10 -6.18 -16.23
N GLN A 588 -0.14 -5.85 -17.11
CA GLN A 588 0.54 -6.80 -17.99
C GLN A 588 2.04 -6.62 -17.88
N GLN A 589 2.80 -7.72 -17.77
CA GLN A 589 4.24 -7.66 -17.53
C GLN A 589 5.03 -8.47 -18.58
N PHE A 590 6.01 -7.82 -19.20
CA PHE A 590 6.83 -8.38 -20.27
C PHE A 590 8.31 -8.36 -19.86
N GLN A 591 8.99 -9.48 -20.03
CA GLN A 591 10.45 -9.54 -19.92
C GLN A 591 11.09 -9.18 -21.27
N GLY A 592 12.27 -8.55 -21.24
CA GLY A 592 12.99 -8.14 -22.44
C GLY A 592 14.49 -8.01 -22.19
N LYS A 593 15.25 -7.86 -23.28
CA LYS A 593 16.71 -7.70 -23.27
C LYS A 593 17.15 -6.70 -24.33
N TRP A 594 18.06 -5.81 -23.96
CA TRP A 594 18.88 -5.08 -24.93
C TRP A 594 20.15 -5.90 -25.17
N THR A 595 20.35 -6.35 -26.40
CA THR A 595 21.49 -7.14 -26.87
C THR A 595 22.32 -6.33 -27.87
N ASN A 596 23.44 -6.85 -28.35
CA ASN A 596 24.25 -6.20 -29.38
C ASN A 596 23.44 -5.85 -30.66
N THR A 597 22.33 -6.55 -30.93
CA THR A 597 21.43 -6.26 -32.06
C THR A 597 20.26 -5.35 -31.71
N THR A 598 19.81 -5.31 -30.44
CA THR A 598 18.64 -4.52 -30.01
C THR A 598 18.95 -3.30 -29.12
N ALA A 599 20.21 -3.07 -28.75
CA ALA A 599 20.66 -1.91 -27.97
C ALA A 599 20.75 -0.64 -28.84
N GLY A 600 19.60 -0.13 -29.30
CA GLY A 600 19.51 0.98 -30.25
C GLY A 600 19.87 2.36 -29.69
N GLY A 601 20.03 2.51 -28.38
CA GLY A 601 20.22 3.81 -27.72
C GLY A 601 18.96 4.68 -27.73
N LYS A 602 19.07 5.97 -27.38
CA LYS A 602 17.93 6.91 -27.39
C LYS A 602 17.77 7.62 -28.73
N ARG A 603 16.57 8.11 -29.01
CA ARG A 603 16.18 8.69 -30.31
C ARG A 603 17.03 9.89 -30.75
N VAL A 604 17.48 10.71 -29.80
CA VAL A 604 18.34 11.87 -30.06
C VAL A 604 19.64 11.73 -29.26
N THR A 605 20.76 11.64 -29.98
CA THR A 605 22.12 11.57 -29.41
C THR A 605 22.43 12.81 -28.56
N GLU A 606 23.42 12.71 -27.67
CA GLU A 606 23.93 13.84 -26.87
C GLU A 606 24.34 15.05 -27.74
N SER A 607 24.66 14.83 -29.02
CA SER A 607 24.99 15.89 -29.99
C SER A 607 23.77 16.61 -30.63
N GLY A 608 22.55 16.33 -30.16
CA GLY A 608 21.30 16.86 -30.75
C GLY A 608 20.93 16.26 -32.11
N LYS A 609 21.67 15.25 -32.57
CA LYS A 609 21.42 14.55 -33.84
C LYS A 609 20.54 13.33 -33.64
N GLU A 610 19.69 13.09 -34.61
CA GLU A 610 18.81 11.92 -34.71
C GLU A 610 19.65 10.63 -34.81
N ASN A 611 19.35 9.65 -33.95
CA ASN A 611 20.10 8.41 -33.84
C ASN A 611 19.57 7.39 -34.88
N GLN A 612 20.45 6.97 -35.79
CA GLN A 612 20.14 5.97 -36.84
C GLN A 612 19.87 4.56 -36.28
N PHE A 613 20.42 4.23 -35.11
CA PHE A 613 20.29 2.91 -34.47
C PHE A 613 19.03 2.79 -33.59
N TRP A 614 18.33 3.90 -33.32
CA TRP A 614 17.10 3.96 -32.52
C TRP A 614 16.07 2.88 -32.88
N CYS A 615 15.94 2.59 -34.18
CA CYS A 615 15.01 1.59 -34.73
C CYS A 615 15.28 0.15 -34.29
N ARG A 616 16.47 -0.14 -33.72
CA ARG A 616 16.85 -1.46 -33.19
C ARG A 616 16.22 -1.79 -31.83
N ASN A 617 15.78 -0.78 -31.06
CA ASN A 617 15.21 -1.02 -29.72
C ASN A 617 14.00 -1.97 -29.79
N PRO A 618 13.80 -2.85 -28.80
CA PRO A 618 12.63 -3.74 -28.74
C PRO A 618 11.32 -2.95 -28.80
N GLN A 619 10.30 -3.50 -29.46
CA GLN A 619 9.04 -2.78 -29.74
C GLN A 619 7.84 -3.63 -29.34
N TYR A 620 6.86 -2.99 -28.71
CA TYR A 620 5.62 -3.63 -28.25
C TYR A 620 4.44 -2.87 -28.85
N PHE A 621 3.67 -3.52 -29.71
CA PHE A 621 2.41 -3.01 -30.20
C PHE A 621 1.40 -2.88 -29.06
N LEU A 622 0.63 -1.80 -29.06
CA LEU A 622 -0.37 -1.44 -28.05
C LEU A 622 -1.65 -0.99 -28.75
N ASN A 623 -2.72 -1.75 -28.58
CA ASN A 623 -4.06 -1.43 -29.08
C ASN A 623 -5.03 -1.13 -27.92
N ILE A 624 -5.88 -0.12 -28.13
CA ILE A 624 -6.72 0.51 -27.11
C ILE A 624 -8.13 0.64 -27.69
N THR A 625 -9.09 -0.11 -27.14
CA THR A 625 -10.47 -0.21 -27.66
C THR A 625 -11.47 0.68 -26.90
N LYS A 626 -11.09 1.20 -25.73
CA LYS A 626 -11.86 2.13 -24.89
C LYS A 626 -10.99 3.31 -24.44
N PRO A 627 -11.55 4.42 -23.93
CA PRO A 627 -10.74 5.47 -23.30
C PRO A 627 -9.98 4.92 -22.08
N THR A 628 -8.65 5.02 -22.08
CA THR A 628 -7.80 4.31 -21.11
C THR A 628 -6.68 5.20 -20.57
N HIS A 629 -6.54 5.21 -19.24
CA HIS A 629 -5.34 5.68 -18.55
C HIS A 629 -4.30 4.56 -18.56
N LEU A 630 -3.06 4.89 -18.93
CA LEU A 630 -1.92 3.96 -18.92
C LEU A 630 -0.77 4.51 -18.10
N LYS A 631 -0.12 3.61 -17.35
CA LYS A 631 1.18 3.82 -16.74
C LYS A 631 2.15 2.77 -17.27
N LEU A 632 3.18 3.21 -17.97
CA LEU A 632 4.23 2.36 -18.54
C LEU A 632 5.45 2.43 -17.64
N ILE A 633 5.86 1.30 -17.07
CA ILE A 633 6.95 1.19 -16.11
C ILE A 633 8.04 0.30 -16.69
N LEU A 634 9.25 0.82 -16.86
CA LEU A 634 10.41 0.10 -17.38
C LEU A 634 11.45 -0.03 -16.26
N LYS A 635 11.88 -1.26 -15.96
CA LYS A 635 12.82 -1.57 -14.85
C LYS A 635 14.00 -2.41 -15.34
N LYS A 636 15.23 -1.99 -15.04
CA LYS A 636 16.48 -2.68 -15.42
C LYS A 636 16.74 -3.88 -14.49
N LYS A 637 17.13 -5.02 -15.06
CA LYS A 637 17.45 -6.28 -14.36
C LYS A 637 18.90 -6.70 -14.60
N GLY A 638 19.46 -7.47 -13.66
CA GLY A 638 20.80 -8.07 -13.77
C GLY A 638 21.82 -7.61 -12.73
N GLY A 639 22.96 -8.32 -12.66
CA GLY A 639 24.10 -8.01 -11.79
C GLY A 639 25.04 -6.94 -12.36
N ARG A 640 25.82 -6.29 -11.50
CA ARG A 640 26.69 -5.13 -11.83
C ARG A 640 26.05 -4.14 -12.82
N ARG A 641 24.95 -3.50 -12.36
CA ARG A 641 24.27 -2.39 -13.07
C ARG A 641 25.27 -1.45 -13.75
N VAL A 642 25.17 -1.33 -15.07
CA VAL A 642 25.92 -0.32 -15.84
C VAL A 642 25.37 1.06 -15.48
N ARG A 643 26.13 1.78 -14.64
CA ARG A 643 25.81 3.14 -14.16
C ARG A 643 26.11 4.19 -15.22
N GLY A 644 25.40 5.31 -15.18
CA GLY A 644 25.56 6.39 -16.17
C GLY A 644 25.04 5.99 -17.57
N VAL A 645 24.03 5.10 -17.58
CA VAL A 645 23.24 4.72 -18.76
C VAL A 645 21.75 4.68 -18.35
N PRO A 646 21.11 5.87 -18.21
CA PRO A 646 19.69 5.96 -17.97
C PRO A 646 18.82 5.19 -18.97
N ILE A 647 17.67 4.73 -18.51
CA ILE A 647 16.63 4.08 -19.33
C ILE A 647 15.46 5.03 -19.58
N GLY A 648 14.70 4.81 -20.64
CA GLY A 648 13.55 5.63 -21.00
C GLY A 648 12.56 4.90 -21.90
N ILE A 649 11.32 5.42 -21.91
CA ILE A 649 10.20 4.87 -22.68
C ILE A 649 9.81 5.90 -23.74
N ASN A 650 9.66 5.44 -24.99
CA ASN A 650 8.96 6.18 -26.04
C ASN A 650 7.61 5.52 -26.35
N VAL A 651 6.62 6.32 -26.70
CA VAL A 651 5.35 5.87 -27.30
C VAL A 651 5.15 6.61 -28.62
N VAL A 652 4.94 5.86 -29.70
CA VAL A 652 4.70 6.39 -31.06
C VAL A 652 3.42 5.81 -31.62
N LYS A 653 2.85 6.40 -32.68
CA LYS A 653 1.76 5.75 -33.42
C LYS A 653 2.29 4.55 -34.21
N ALA A 654 1.50 3.49 -34.35
CA ALA A 654 1.90 2.32 -35.13
C ALA A 654 2.08 2.67 -36.61
N PHE A 655 1.09 3.32 -37.22
CA PHE A 655 1.11 3.67 -38.65
C PHE A 655 1.59 5.12 -38.88
N PRO A 656 2.45 5.37 -39.89
CA PRO A 656 2.83 6.73 -40.27
C PRO A 656 1.66 7.48 -40.93
N PRO A 657 1.63 8.83 -40.90
CA PRO A 657 0.50 9.62 -41.41
C PRO A 657 0.23 9.50 -42.92
N THR A 658 1.20 8.94 -43.66
CA THR A 658 1.23 8.89 -45.13
C THR A 658 0.43 7.75 -45.74
N ASN A 659 0.19 6.66 -45.01
CA ASN A 659 -0.49 5.47 -45.56
C ASN A 659 -1.27 4.65 -44.50
N PRO A 660 -2.23 5.24 -43.76
CA PRO A 660 -2.95 4.52 -42.71
C PRO A 660 -3.97 3.52 -43.29
N PRO A 661 -4.21 2.38 -42.61
CA PRO A 661 -5.12 1.34 -43.09
C PRO A 661 -6.57 1.83 -43.27
N ALA A 662 -7.29 1.22 -44.20
CA ALA A 662 -8.68 1.59 -44.48
C ALA A 662 -9.62 1.13 -43.35
N ALA A 663 -10.15 2.09 -42.59
CA ALA A 663 -11.07 1.82 -41.50
C ALA A 663 -12.45 1.41 -42.02
N LYS A 664 -12.96 0.25 -41.58
CA LYS A 664 -14.38 -0.07 -41.73
C LYS A 664 -15.18 0.67 -40.65
N ILE A 665 -16.07 1.56 -41.08
CA ILE A 665 -17.05 2.17 -40.19
C ILE A 665 -18.27 1.23 -40.12
N ILE A 666 -18.44 0.54 -39.00
CA ILE A 666 -19.73 -0.09 -38.69
C ILE A 666 -20.73 1.04 -38.46
N LYS A 667 -21.65 1.22 -39.39
CA LYS A 667 -22.83 2.07 -39.16
C LYS A 667 -23.77 1.31 -38.23
N PRO A 668 -24.31 1.92 -37.16
CA PRO A 668 -25.37 1.29 -36.40
C PRO A 668 -26.53 0.97 -37.34
N GLY A 669 -27.00 -0.27 -37.28
CA GLY A 669 -28.12 -0.72 -38.10
C GLY A 669 -29.36 0.11 -37.79
N LYS A 670 -29.94 0.76 -38.80
CA LYS A 670 -31.33 1.19 -38.70
C LYS A 670 -32.20 -0.04 -38.84
N ASP A 671 -33.03 -0.31 -37.84
CA ASP A 671 -34.16 -1.23 -38.01
C ASP A 671 -34.97 -0.82 -39.23
N GLN A 672 -35.06 -1.72 -40.20
CA GLN A 672 -35.92 -1.59 -41.36
C GLN A 672 -36.73 -2.86 -41.54
N GLY A 673 -37.90 -2.88 -40.91
CA GLY A 673 -38.97 -3.76 -41.35
C GLY A 673 -39.34 -3.45 -42.80
N ASN A 674 -39.43 -4.51 -43.61
CA ASN A 674 -39.93 -4.55 -44.99
C ASN A 674 -39.19 -3.78 -46.10
N ASN A 675 -38.61 -4.59 -47.01
CA ASN A 675 -38.63 -4.42 -48.46
C ASN A 675 -38.18 -3.08 -49.07
N ARG A 676 -36.89 -3.01 -49.43
CA ARG A 676 -36.48 -2.85 -50.84
C ARG A 676 -35.01 -3.22 -51.05
N MET A 677 -34.69 -3.84 -52.19
CA MET A 677 -33.31 -3.92 -52.65
C MET A 677 -32.84 -2.50 -53.03
N ALA A 678 -31.73 -2.06 -52.43
CA ALA A 678 -31.03 -0.85 -52.83
C ALA A 678 -29.52 -1.10 -52.74
N SER A 679 -28.85 -1.15 -53.89
CA SER A 679 -27.41 -1.35 -53.98
C SER A 679 -26.66 -0.06 -53.63
N SER A 680 -26.28 0.10 -52.36
CA SER A 680 -25.34 1.15 -51.93
C SER A 680 -24.05 0.52 -51.41
N ILE A 681 -23.07 0.35 -52.30
CA ILE A 681 -21.69 0.06 -51.91
C ILE A 681 -21.25 1.17 -50.93
N GLY A 682 -20.89 0.78 -49.71
CA GLY A 682 -20.43 1.72 -48.69
C GLY A 682 -19.15 2.40 -49.17
N LYS A 683 -19.13 3.74 -49.22
CA LYS A 683 -17.88 4.48 -49.43
C LYS A 683 -16.92 4.17 -48.29
N THR A 684 -15.83 3.49 -48.59
CA THR A 684 -14.65 3.43 -47.73
C THR A 684 -14.07 4.84 -47.63
N SER A 685 -14.05 5.40 -46.43
CA SER A 685 -13.17 6.54 -46.11
C SER A 685 -11.86 6.00 -45.56
N THR A 686 -10.77 6.71 -45.82
CA THR A 686 -9.49 6.42 -45.17
C THR A 686 -9.58 6.73 -43.67
N TYR A 687 -8.80 6.01 -42.85
CA TYR A 687 -8.70 6.29 -41.41
C TYR A 687 -8.30 7.76 -41.13
N ALA A 688 -7.52 8.38 -42.02
CA ALA A 688 -7.18 9.81 -41.98
C ALA A 688 -8.37 10.77 -42.17
N GLU A 689 -9.41 10.40 -42.91
CA GLU A 689 -10.61 11.22 -43.08
C GLU A 689 -11.53 11.13 -41.86
N THR A 690 -11.68 9.94 -41.29
CA THR A 690 -12.41 9.73 -40.03
C THR A 690 -11.76 10.51 -38.88
N LEU A 691 -10.42 10.51 -38.81
CA LEU A 691 -9.65 11.32 -37.86
C LEU A 691 -9.95 12.82 -37.94
N LYS A 692 -10.05 13.39 -39.15
CA LYS A 692 -10.23 14.85 -39.32
C LYS A 692 -11.57 15.37 -38.77
N ASN A 693 -12.62 14.55 -38.83
CA ASN A 693 -13.95 14.97 -38.39
C ASN A 693 -14.16 14.89 -36.87
N ASN A 694 -13.36 14.08 -36.15
CA ASN A 694 -13.53 13.84 -34.71
C ASN A 694 -12.75 14.83 -33.81
N ASN A 695 -12.25 15.95 -34.36
CA ASN A 695 -11.63 17.03 -33.58
C ASN A 695 -12.66 17.98 -32.89
N SER A 696 -13.96 17.73 -33.04
CA SER A 696 -15.03 18.43 -32.31
C SER A 696 -15.11 17.96 -30.85
N LYS A 697 -15.11 18.91 -29.90
CA LYS A 697 -15.13 18.64 -28.44
C LYS A 697 -16.53 18.25 -27.91
N GLU A 698 -17.24 17.35 -28.59
CA GLU A 698 -18.61 16.96 -28.20
C GLU A 698 -18.69 15.59 -27.50
N LYS A 699 -19.79 15.38 -26.78
CA LYS A 699 -19.83 14.46 -25.64
C LYS A 699 -20.11 13.00 -26.01
N GLY A 700 -19.14 12.13 -25.74
CA GLY A 700 -19.32 10.94 -24.89
C GLY A 700 -20.06 9.71 -25.43
N GLU A 701 -21.14 9.84 -26.20
CA GLU A 701 -22.13 8.75 -26.36
C GLU A 701 -22.36 8.26 -27.80
N ASN A 702 -21.61 8.77 -28.79
CA ASN A 702 -21.66 8.28 -30.18
C ASN A 702 -20.24 8.10 -30.77
N ILE A 703 -19.39 7.34 -30.09
CA ILE A 703 -18.13 6.84 -30.66
C ILE A 703 -18.46 5.72 -31.66
N PRO A 704 -18.10 5.81 -32.95
CA PRO A 704 -18.35 4.73 -33.90
C PRO A 704 -17.63 3.44 -33.48
N GLN A 705 -18.30 2.29 -33.57
CA GLN A 705 -17.64 1.00 -33.41
C GLN A 705 -16.57 0.84 -34.49
N PHE A 706 -15.33 0.70 -34.04
CA PHE A 706 -14.13 0.59 -34.86
C PHE A 706 -13.65 -0.86 -34.83
N GLU A 707 -13.72 -1.58 -35.96
CA GLU A 707 -12.97 -2.83 -36.10
C GLU A 707 -11.47 -2.48 -36.04
N PRO A 708 -10.69 -2.97 -35.06
CA PRO A 708 -9.25 -2.73 -35.04
C PRO A 708 -8.60 -3.36 -36.29
N PRO A 709 -7.53 -2.76 -36.84
CA PRO A 709 -6.75 -3.42 -37.88
C PRO A 709 -6.21 -4.74 -37.34
N LYS A 710 -6.35 -5.82 -38.12
CA LYS A 710 -5.78 -7.13 -37.79
C LYS A 710 -4.26 -7.01 -37.55
N LEU A 711 -3.74 -7.85 -36.66
CA LEU A 711 -2.30 -7.96 -36.34
C LEU A 711 -1.46 -8.54 -37.50
N GLU A 712 -2.12 -9.05 -38.55
CA GLU A 712 -1.52 -9.50 -39.81
C GLU A 712 -0.72 -8.36 -40.47
N ASN A 713 0.60 -8.52 -40.58
CA ASN A 713 1.56 -7.58 -41.19
C ASN A 713 1.75 -6.23 -40.48
N LEU A 714 1.92 -6.24 -39.15
CA LEU A 714 2.25 -5.04 -38.35
C LEU A 714 3.66 -4.47 -38.60
N GLU A 715 3.79 -3.55 -39.56
CA GLU A 715 4.99 -2.74 -39.76
C GLU A 715 5.12 -1.59 -38.75
N ARG A 716 6.07 -1.69 -37.79
CA ARG A 716 6.90 -0.54 -37.36
C ARG A 716 8.21 -0.98 -36.70
N LYS A 717 9.31 -0.38 -37.16
CA LYS A 717 10.59 -0.18 -36.46
C LYS A 717 11.28 1.05 -37.10
N LEU A 718 10.66 2.22 -36.93
CA LEU A 718 10.85 3.38 -37.82
C LEU A 718 11.61 4.57 -37.21
N GLN A 719 12.34 5.25 -38.09
CA GLN A 719 12.64 6.69 -38.06
C GLN A 719 11.36 7.52 -37.79
N LEU A 720 11.45 8.61 -37.04
CA LEU A 720 10.31 9.50 -36.75
C LEU A 720 10.30 10.68 -37.73
N LEU A 721 9.33 10.72 -38.65
CA LEU A 721 9.25 11.77 -39.66
C LEU A 721 8.99 13.15 -39.02
N PRO A 722 9.47 14.26 -39.62
CA PRO A 722 9.22 15.61 -39.10
C PRO A 722 7.72 15.92 -38.98
N GLY A 723 7.20 16.00 -37.75
CA GLY A 723 5.78 16.23 -37.47
C GLY A 723 4.98 14.97 -37.10
N GLU A 724 5.59 13.79 -37.00
CA GLU A 724 4.96 12.65 -36.32
C GLU A 724 4.77 12.92 -34.82
N TRP A 725 3.65 12.43 -34.28
CA TRP A 725 3.36 12.46 -32.85
C TRP A 725 4.09 11.31 -32.14
N TYR A 726 4.71 11.65 -31.01
CA TYR A 726 5.31 10.73 -30.05
C TYR A 726 5.27 11.33 -28.65
N GLU A 727 5.45 10.50 -27.63
CA GLU A 727 5.80 10.88 -26.26
C GLU A 727 7.10 10.17 -25.86
N GLU A 728 7.97 10.85 -25.12
CA GLU A 728 9.30 10.36 -24.70
C GLU A 728 9.52 10.70 -23.21
N SER A 729 9.92 9.73 -22.38
CA SER A 729 10.21 9.98 -20.96
C SER A 729 11.58 10.67 -20.79
N TYR A 730 11.80 11.38 -19.68
CA TYR A 730 12.99 12.22 -19.48
C TYR A 730 14.34 11.48 -19.32
N TYR A 731 14.36 10.14 -19.21
CA TYR A 731 15.56 9.34 -18.91
C TYR A 731 16.31 9.84 -17.65
N ARG A 732 15.61 10.17 -16.54
CA ARG A 732 16.23 10.69 -15.30
C ARG A 732 16.98 9.61 -14.47
N SER A 733 16.85 8.31 -14.77
CA SER A 733 17.33 7.21 -13.91
C SER A 733 17.95 6.03 -14.66
N ASP A 734 19.02 5.46 -14.09
CA ASP A 734 19.69 4.22 -14.54
C ASP A 734 18.81 2.96 -14.38
N ASP A 735 17.81 2.99 -13.50
CA ASP A 735 17.15 1.78 -12.97
C ASP A 735 15.65 1.68 -13.28
N VAL A 736 14.92 2.80 -13.30
CA VAL A 736 13.46 2.86 -13.48
C VAL A 736 13.06 4.06 -14.32
N ALA A 737 12.23 3.85 -15.36
CA ALA A 737 11.52 4.92 -16.08
C ALA A 737 10.00 4.68 -16.00
N ALA A 738 9.21 5.74 -15.92
CA ALA A 738 7.78 5.67 -15.59
C ALA A 738 6.97 6.76 -16.29
N LEU A 739 6.19 6.38 -17.30
CA LEU A 739 5.46 7.29 -18.19
C LEU A 739 3.94 7.16 -18.00
N TYR A 740 3.26 8.28 -17.78
CA TYR A 740 1.79 8.35 -17.67
C TYR A 740 1.15 9.05 -18.87
N SER A 741 0.09 8.43 -19.41
CA SER A 741 -0.67 8.94 -20.54
C SER A 741 -2.14 8.54 -20.45
N TYR A 742 -3.03 9.35 -21.04
CA TYR A 742 -4.45 9.02 -21.23
C TYR A 742 -4.75 9.04 -22.72
N TYR A 743 -5.30 7.94 -23.24
CA TYR A 743 -5.51 7.72 -24.66
C TYR A 743 -6.96 7.42 -25.01
N GLN A 744 -7.40 7.98 -26.14
CA GLN A 744 -8.62 7.61 -26.84
C GLN A 744 -8.32 6.53 -27.90
N PRO A 745 -9.24 5.60 -28.19
CA PRO A 745 -9.06 4.60 -29.26
C PRO A 745 -8.72 5.23 -30.61
N THR A 746 -9.32 6.39 -30.91
CA THR A 746 -9.10 7.16 -32.14
C THR A 746 -7.71 7.75 -32.29
N GLN A 747 -6.87 7.74 -31.24
CA GLN A 747 -5.49 8.24 -31.31
C GLN A 747 -4.49 7.16 -31.75
N GLY A 748 -4.79 5.88 -31.51
CA GLY A 748 -3.91 4.73 -31.78
C GLY A 748 -4.35 3.88 -32.98
N PRO A 749 -3.77 2.66 -33.16
CA PRO A 749 -2.88 1.98 -32.22
C PRO A 749 -1.47 2.56 -32.15
N PHE A 750 -0.71 2.09 -31.16
CA PHE A 750 0.58 2.63 -30.74
C PHE A 750 1.68 1.56 -30.73
N ILE A 751 2.94 2.01 -30.59
CA ILE A 751 4.11 1.19 -30.29
C ILE A 751 4.81 1.78 -29.07
N ILE A 752 5.11 0.94 -28.08
CA ILE A 752 5.96 1.25 -26.94
C ILE A 752 7.39 0.79 -27.26
N ILE A 753 8.37 1.67 -27.06
CA ILE A 753 9.79 1.42 -27.34
C ILE A 753 10.61 1.64 -26.05
N PRO A 754 10.89 0.59 -25.26
CA PRO A 754 11.83 0.66 -24.14
C PRO A 754 13.28 0.76 -24.63
N SER A 755 14.05 1.68 -24.07
CA SER A 755 15.38 2.05 -24.57
C SER A 755 16.36 2.47 -23.47
N MET A 756 17.64 2.49 -23.82
CA MET A 756 18.72 3.09 -23.01
C MET A 756 19.23 4.39 -23.63
N SER A 757 19.81 5.26 -22.81
CA SER A 757 20.39 6.54 -23.24
C SER A 757 21.63 6.43 -24.14
N LYS A 758 22.21 5.24 -24.27
CA LYS A 758 23.41 4.95 -25.09
C LYS A 758 23.23 3.68 -25.90
N GLU A 759 23.82 3.68 -27.08
CA GLU A 759 23.89 2.56 -28.03
C GLU A 759 24.78 1.42 -27.49
N GLU A 760 24.59 0.19 -27.99
CA GLU A 760 25.44 -1.00 -27.80
C GLU A 760 25.64 -1.53 -26.36
N VAL A 761 25.17 -0.82 -25.33
CA VAL A 761 25.09 -1.32 -23.94
C VAL A 761 24.08 -2.46 -23.85
N THR A 762 24.41 -3.55 -23.14
CA THR A 762 23.50 -4.68 -22.93
C THR A 762 22.96 -4.73 -21.50
N ALA A 763 21.68 -5.08 -21.36
CA ALA A 763 21.01 -5.30 -20.07
C ALA A 763 19.67 -6.03 -20.24
N ASP A 764 19.24 -6.74 -19.20
CA ASP A 764 17.89 -7.29 -19.09
C ASP A 764 16.92 -6.22 -18.58
N PHE A 765 15.64 -6.33 -18.90
CA PHE A 765 14.60 -5.44 -18.39
C PHE A 765 13.24 -6.12 -18.21
N THR A 766 12.36 -5.40 -17.51
CA THR A 766 10.93 -5.66 -17.43
C THR A 766 10.17 -4.41 -17.84
N LEU A 767 9.24 -4.56 -18.78
CA LEU A 767 8.23 -3.56 -19.11
C LEU A 767 6.91 -4.00 -18.47
N THR A 768 6.39 -3.20 -17.55
CA THR A 768 5.08 -3.39 -16.92
C THR A 768 4.13 -2.31 -17.41
N ILE A 769 2.91 -2.71 -17.76
CA ILE A 769 1.85 -1.85 -18.29
C ILE A 769 0.67 -1.94 -17.34
N PHE A 770 0.40 -0.86 -16.61
CA PHE A 770 -0.81 -0.74 -15.79
C PHE A 770 -1.86 0.06 -16.55
N SER A 771 -3.12 -0.37 -16.48
CA SER A 771 -4.21 0.16 -17.31
C SER A 771 -5.54 0.27 -16.57
N SER A 772 -6.36 1.27 -16.94
CA SER A 772 -7.71 1.47 -16.37
C SER A 772 -8.82 0.67 -17.08
N GLN A 773 -8.51 0.02 -18.19
CA GLN A 773 -9.38 -0.84 -19.00
C GLN A 773 -8.48 -1.87 -19.70
N PRO A 774 -9.00 -3.05 -20.08
CA PRO A 774 -8.23 -4.03 -20.85
C PRO A 774 -7.62 -3.43 -22.12
N VAL A 775 -6.35 -3.71 -22.35
CA VAL A 775 -5.60 -3.34 -23.56
C VAL A 775 -4.94 -4.57 -24.17
N GLU A 776 -4.76 -4.55 -25.49
CA GLU A 776 -4.08 -5.62 -26.24
C GLU A 776 -2.64 -5.19 -26.48
N VAL A 777 -1.68 -6.03 -26.07
CA VAL A 777 -0.24 -5.75 -26.19
C VAL A 777 0.49 -6.96 -26.76
N GLN A 778 1.32 -6.72 -27.78
CA GLN A 778 2.09 -7.76 -28.46
C GLN A 778 3.54 -7.32 -28.67
N LYS A 779 4.52 -8.14 -28.26
CA LYS A 779 5.92 -7.93 -28.62
C LYS A 779 6.13 -8.17 -30.11
N LEU A 780 6.78 -7.23 -30.81
CA LEU A 780 7.17 -7.39 -32.21
C LEU A 780 8.49 -8.18 -32.26
N GLU A 781 8.42 -9.45 -32.65
CA GLU A 781 9.58 -10.35 -32.61
C GLU A 781 10.68 -9.99 -33.61
N ASP A 782 11.91 -9.98 -33.12
CA ASP A 782 13.11 -9.63 -33.88
C ASP A 782 13.44 -10.66 -34.97
N SER A 783 13.14 -11.94 -34.72
CA SER A 783 13.32 -13.04 -35.68
C SER A 783 12.43 -12.92 -36.91
N ARG A 784 11.37 -12.09 -36.86
CA ARG A 784 10.42 -11.84 -37.96
C ARG A 784 10.39 -10.39 -38.44
N ASN A 785 11.14 -9.51 -37.78
CA ASN A 785 11.20 -8.07 -38.08
C ASN A 785 12.60 -7.52 -37.79
N ALA A 786 13.50 -7.64 -38.77
CA ALA A 786 14.88 -7.18 -38.66
C ALA A 786 15.03 -5.77 -39.26
N VAL A 787 15.62 -4.84 -38.49
CA VAL A 787 15.87 -3.47 -38.97
C VAL A 787 17.32 -3.06 -38.71
N LEU A 788 18.01 -2.67 -39.78
CA LEU A 788 19.43 -2.32 -39.78
C LEU A 788 19.67 -0.97 -40.46
N SER A 789 20.29 -0.05 -39.72
CA SER A 789 20.87 1.17 -40.27
C SER A 789 22.18 0.85 -41.01
N GLY A 790 22.33 1.37 -42.23
CA GLY A 790 23.57 1.32 -43.00
C GLY A 790 23.97 2.70 -43.53
N LYS A 791 25.04 2.77 -44.32
CA LYS A 791 25.54 4.02 -44.90
C LYS A 791 26.19 3.78 -46.25
N TRP A 792 25.81 4.57 -47.27
CA TRP A 792 26.61 4.71 -48.48
C TRP A 792 27.79 5.65 -48.21
N SER A 793 29.00 5.17 -48.44
CA SER A 793 30.27 5.88 -48.22
C SER A 793 30.95 6.25 -49.55
N ASP A 794 32.14 6.84 -49.48
CA ASP A 794 33.06 7.00 -50.61
C ASP A 794 33.33 5.68 -51.34
N LYS A 795 33.40 4.57 -50.60
CA LYS A 795 33.62 3.21 -51.14
C LYS A 795 32.35 2.54 -51.61
N THR A 796 31.21 2.79 -50.93
CA THR A 796 29.97 2.02 -51.14
C THR A 796 28.83 2.78 -51.82
N SER A 797 29.01 4.05 -52.22
CA SER A 797 28.01 4.82 -52.98
C SER A 797 28.00 4.44 -54.47
N GLY A 798 27.65 3.18 -54.75
CA GLY A 798 27.83 2.56 -56.06
C GLY A 798 26.89 3.02 -57.19
N GLY A 799 25.80 3.71 -56.88
CA GLY A 799 24.79 4.05 -57.88
C GLY A 799 23.92 2.84 -58.28
N CYS A 800 23.25 2.92 -59.44
CA CYS A 800 22.39 1.85 -59.95
C CYS A 800 22.75 1.43 -61.40
N HIS A 801 22.35 0.21 -61.79
CA HIS A 801 22.59 -0.31 -63.14
C HIS A 801 21.83 0.44 -64.25
N LEU A 802 20.84 1.28 -63.91
CA LEU A 802 20.06 2.08 -64.89
C LEU A 802 20.74 3.41 -65.25
N TYR A 803 21.65 3.89 -64.40
CA TYR A 803 22.43 5.10 -64.66
C TYR A 803 23.62 4.82 -65.60
N ASP A 804 24.23 3.63 -65.49
CA ASP A 804 25.36 3.22 -66.32
C ASP A 804 24.90 2.68 -67.69
N LYS A 805 24.97 3.52 -68.72
CA LYS A 805 24.64 3.14 -70.10
C LYS A 805 25.71 2.28 -70.78
N GLU A 806 26.89 2.09 -70.19
CA GLU A 806 27.94 1.18 -70.70
C GLU A 806 27.90 -0.21 -70.04
N PHE A 807 26.89 -0.50 -69.21
CA PHE A 807 26.71 -1.77 -68.47
C PHE A 807 26.98 -3.04 -69.32
N GLU A 808 26.63 -3.04 -70.59
CA GLU A 808 26.72 -4.22 -71.46
C GLU A 808 28.08 -4.37 -72.16
N GLN A 809 29.06 -3.49 -71.88
CA GLN A 809 30.32 -3.42 -72.64
C GLN A 809 31.61 -3.64 -71.83
N LYS A 810 31.65 -3.38 -70.52
CA LYS A 810 32.88 -3.45 -69.70
C LYS A 810 32.61 -3.88 -68.26
N ALA A 811 32.72 -5.19 -67.97
CA ALA A 811 32.39 -5.80 -66.67
C ALA A 811 33.22 -5.25 -65.49
N ASP A 812 34.46 -4.88 -65.76
CA ASP A 812 35.52 -4.52 -64.82
C ASP A 812 35.49 -3.04 -64.36
N LYS A 813 34.43 -2.29 -64.70
CA LYS A 813 34.26 -0.86 -64.30
C LYS A 813 33.03 -0.56 -63.45
N PHE A 814 32.21 -1.57 -63.12
CA PHE A 814 30.97 -1.35 -62.39
C PHE A 814 31.21 -0.85 -60.96
N THR A 815 30.46 0.17 -60.56
CA THR A 815 30.47 0.70 -59.18
C THR A 815 29.23 0.27 -58.39
N TRP A 816 28.11 -0.05 -59.04
CA TRP A 816 26.85 -0.43 -58.37
C TRP A 816 26.95 -1.76 -57.58
N THR A 817 27.91 -2.61 -57.92
CA THR A 817 28.25 -3.83 -57.17
C THR A 817 28.95 -3.54 -55.84
N ASN A 818 29.49 -2.33 -55.64
CA ASN A 818 30.11 -1.89 -54.39
C ASN A 818 29.09 -1.37 -53.36
N ASN A 819 27.80 -1.31 -53.70
CA ASN A 819 26.76 -0.95 -52.74
C ASN A 819 26.77 -1.89 -51.51
N PRO A 820 26.34 -1.42 -50.32
CA PRO A 820 26.26 -2.25 -49.11
C PRO A 820 25.32 -3.43 -49.31
N LYS A 821 25.66 -4.58 -48.70
CA LYS A 821 24.93 -5.84 -48.86
C LYS A 821 24.47 -6.33 -47.51
N PHE A 822 23.25 -6.84 -47.47
CA PHE A 822 22.64 -7.41 -46.27
C PHE A 822 22.14 -8.81 -46.59
N HIS A 823 22.74 -9.80 -45.95
CA HIS A 823 22.43 -11.20 -46.15
C HIS A 823 21.22 -11.60 -45.30
N MET A 824 20.19 -12.09 -45.97
CA MET A 824 18.92 -12.53 -45.42
C MET A 824 18.81 -14.05 -45.59
N ARG A 825 18.63 -14.81 -44.51
CA ARG A 825 18.42 -16.26 -44.55
C ARG A 825 17.21 -16.66 -43.71
N PHE A 826 16.24 -17.34 -44.32
CA PHE A 826 15.08 -17.92 -43.63
C PHE A 826 15.47 -19.18 -42.85
N GLN A 827 14.73 -19.48 -41.78
CA GLN A 827 14.82 -20.74 -41.05
C GLN A 827 13.88 -21.83 -41.60
N THR A 828 13.26 -21.61 -42.77
CA THR A 828 12.35 -22.54 -43.44
C THR A 828 12.80 -22.79 -44.88
N ALA A 829 12.37 -23.92 -45.45
CA ALA A 829 12.45 -24.23 -46.88
C ALA A 829 11.25 -23.68 -47.68
N GLU A 830 10.15 -23.33 -47.01
CA GLU A 830 8.88 -22.98 -47.63
C GLU A 830 8.85 -21.57 -48.26
N PRO A 831 8.06 -21.36 -49.34
CA PRO A 831 7.81 -20.04 -49.91
C PRO A 831 7.26 -19.06 -48.87
N THR A 832 8.00 -17.98 -48.65
CA THR A 832 7.81 -17.00 -47.57
C THR A 832 7.37 -15.66 -48.16
N GLN A 833 6.43 -14.95 -47.51
CA GLN A 833 6.13 -13.57 -47.86
C GLN A 833 7.06 -12.60 -47.11
N VAL A 834 7.71 -11.74 -47.87
CA VAL A 834 8.80 -10.88 -47.38
C VAL A 834 8.56 -9.46 -47.85
N LYS A 835 8.39 -8.55 -46.89
CA LYS A 835 8.35 -7.12 -47.15
C LYS A 835 9.69 -6.50 -46.84
N ILE A 836 10.24 -5.77 -47.80
CA ILE A 836 11.51 -5.07 -47.66
C ILE A 836 11.24 -3.57 -47.88
N THR A 837 11.62 -2.76 -46.90
CA THR A 837 11.46 -1.30 -46.91
C THR A 837 12.82 -0.64 -46.72
N LEU A 838 13.26 0.16 -47.68
CA LEU A 838 14.45 1.01 -47.58
C LEU A 838 14.02 2.46 -47.35
N SER A 839 14.47 3.06 -46.26
CA SER A 839 14.20 4.47 -45.93
C SER A 839 15.47 5.25 -45.59
N ARG A 840 15.35 6.58 -45.48
CA ARG A 840 16.47 7.49 -45.23
C ARG A 840 16.12 8.69 -44.33
N PRO A 841 17.03 9.15 -43.46
CA PRO A 841 16.82 10.34 -42.61
C PRO A 841 16.69 11.63 -43.42
N GLU A 842 15.49 12.22 -43.49
CA GLU A 842 15.22 13.42 -44.30
C GLU A 842 16.25 14.52 -44.04
N LYS A 843 16.52 14.84 -42.76
CA LYS A 843 17.45 15.91 -42.36
C LYS A 843 18.87 15.71 -42.93
N ALA A 844 19.35 14.46 -43.00
CA ALA A 844 20.68 14.16 -43.53
C ALA A 844 20.75 14.32 -45.06
N TRP A 845 19.64 14.05 -45.75
CA TRP A 845 19.57 14.03 -47.22
C TRP A 845 19.06 15.33 -47.84
N LYS A 846 18.31 16.15 -47.10
CA LYS A 846 17.61 17.36 -47.57
C LYS A 846 18.46 18.27 -48.46
N LYS A 847 19.72 18.51 -48.10
CA LYS A 847 20.65 19.32 -48.89
C LYS A 847 21.04 18.64 -50.21
N GLN A 848 21.32 17.34 -50.21
CA GLN A 848 21.69 16.60 -51.42
C GLN A 848 20.49 16.44 -52.37
N ILE A 849 19.32 16.08 -51.84
CA ILE A 849 18.05 16.00 -52.59
C ILE A 849 17.72 17.35 -53.24
N GLY A 850 17.87 18.46 -52.51
CA GLY A 850 17.66 19.81 -53.04
C GLY A 850 18.68 20.27 -54.09
N MET A 851 19.82 19.59 -54.23
CA MET A 851 20.83 19.86 -55.26
C MET A 851 20.70 18.91 -56.47
N ASN A 852 20.33 17.65 -56.26
CA ASN A 852 20.05 16.68 -57.32
C ASN A 852 19.04 15.62 -56.85
N LEU A 853 17.76 15.86 -57.13
CA LEU A 853 16.65 14.96 -56.79
C LEU A 853 16.75 13.59 -57.48
N VAL A 854 17.13 13.57 -58.76
CA VAL A 854 17.13 12.36 -59.60
C VAL A 854 18.27 11.43 -59.20
N GLY A 855 19.49 11.96 -59.09
CA GLY A 855 20.64 11.19 -58.62
C GLY A 855 20.47 10.67 -57.19
N CYS A 856 19.74 11.41 -56.35
CA CYS A 856 19.35 10.99 -55.01
C CYS A 856 18.07 10.13 -54.97
N MET A 857 17.54 9.60 -56.07
CA MET A 857 16.45 8.61 -55.97
C MET A 857 16.98 7.32 -55.32
N ILE A 858 16.18 6.68 -54.45
CA ILE A 858 16.56 5.45 -53.74
C ILE A 858 15.79 4.23 -54.25
N GLY A 859 16.43 3.07 -54.18
CA GLY A 859 15.89 1.75 -54.51
C GLY A 859 16.72 0.66 -53.82
N PHE A 860 16.33 -0.60 -53.98
CA PHE A 860 17.15 -1.74 -53.56
C PHE A 860 17.06 -2.88 -54.57
N TYR A 861 18.05 -3.76 -54.53
CA TYR A 861 18.12 -5.00 -55.29
C TYR A 861 17.93 -6.20 -54.36
N VAL A 862 17.29 -7.26 -54.85
CA VAL A 862 17.20 -8.56 -54.17
C VAL A 862 17.65 -9.67 -55.14
N TYR A 863 18.63 -10.47 -54.72
CA TYR A 863 19.21 -11.57 -55.52
C TYR A 863 19.72 -12.72 -54.64
N PRO A 864 19.92 -13.95 -55.14
CA PRO A 864 20.37 -15.09 -54.35
C PRO A 864 21.76 -14.92 -53.73
N GLY A 865 21.96 -15.39 -52.50
CA GLY A 865 23.20 -15.22 -51.72
C GLY A 865 24.44 -15.88 -52.32
N ASN A 866 24.26 -16.88 -53.19
CA ASN A 866 25.33 -17.59 -53.89
C ASN A 866 25.73 -16.98 -55.26
N GLN A 867 25.12 -15.86 -55.66
CA GLN A 867 25.35 -15.24 -56.97
C GLN A 867 25.93 -13.83 -56.85
N GLN A 868 26.68 -13.41 -57.88
CA GLN A 868 27.00 -12.00 -58.07
C GLN A 868 25.80 -11.27 -58.71
N PRO A 869 25.56 -9.99 -58.40
CA PRO A 869 24.42 -9.26 -58.93
C PRO A 869 24.62 -8.93 -60.42
N THR A 870 23.79 -9.53 -61.28
CA THR A 870 23.66 -9.24 -62.72
C THR A 870 22.21 -8.85 -63.04
N LYS A 871 21.90 -8.41 -64.27
CA LYS A 871 20.52 -8.08 -64.65
C LYS A 871 19.57 -9.29 -64.62
N GLU A 872 20.09 -10.51 -64.53
CA GLU A 872 19.36 -11.77 -64.71
C GLU A 872 18.94 -12.39 -63.36
N CYS A 873 19.76 -12.25 -62.33
CA CYS A 873 19.50 -12.79 -60.98
C CYS A 873 18.70 -11.85 -60.06
N LEU A 874 18.36 -10.65 -60.53
CA LEU A 874 17.52 -9.70 -59.79
C LEU A 874 16.06 -10.18 -59.74
N ILE A 875 15.62 -10.55 -58.55
CA ILE A 875 14.28 -11.09 -58.28
C ILE A 875 13.24 -9.97 -58.37
N ASN A 876 13.53 -8.82 -57.75
CA ASN A 876 12.64 -7.66 -57.75
C ASN A 876 12.70 -6.81 -59.04
N LYS A 877 13.23 -7.35 -60.14
CA LYS A 877 13.43 -6.64 -61.42
C LYS A 877 12.14 -6.10 -62.04
N ALA A 878 11.01 -6.80 -61.87
CA ALA A 878 9.71 -6.38 -62.41
C ALA A 878 9.03 -5.28 -61.58
N THR A 879 9.32 -5.24 -60.27
CA THR A 879 8.76 -4.29 -59.31
C THR A 879 9.67 -3.09 -59.03
N GLN A 880 10.95 -3.18 -59.44
CA GLN A 880 12.00 -2.23 -59.12
C GLN A 880 11.63 -0.77 -59.44
N LYS A 881 11.57 0.06 -58.39
CA LYS A 881 11.36 1.50 -58.49
C LYS A 881 12.50 2.25 -57.82
N PHE A 882 13.10 3.18 -58.54
CA PHE A 882 13.86 4.27 -57.94
C PHE A 882 12.91 5.44 -57.68
N VAL A 883 12.84 5.91 -56.44
CA VAL A 883 11.87 6.94 -56.04
C VAL A 883 12.55 8.19 -55.48
N PRO A 884 11.97 9.39 -55.70
CA PRO A 884 12.45 10.63 -55.09
C PRO A 884 12.16 10.72 -53.58
N TRP A 885 11.27 9.86 -53.06
CA TRP A 885 10.79 9.86 -51.69
C TRP A 885 11.89 9.50 -50.66
N ASN A 886 11.54 9.57 -49.37
CA ASN A 886 12.42 9.15 -48.28
C ASN A 886 12.29 7.66 -47.94
N GLU A 887 11.43 6.93 -48.64
CA GLU A 887 11.12 5.52 -48.39
C GLU A 887 10.68 4.83 -49.69
N VAL A 888 11.03 3.55 -49.83
CA VAL A 888 10.57 2.64 -50.88
C VAL A 888 10.42 1.23 -50.32
N SER A 889 9.27 0.61 -50.60
CA SER A 889 8.95 -0.74 -50.15
C SER A 889 8.64 -1.64 -51.34
N ASP A 890 8.91 -2.93 -51.18
CA ASP A 890 8.52 -3.98 -52.11
C ASP A 890 8.11 -5.24 -51.34
N GLU A 891 7.11 -5.95 -51.86
CA GLU A 891 6.54 -7.16 -51.25
C GLU A 891 6.80 -8.34 -52.19
N LEU A 892 7.61 -9.29 -51.73
CA LEU A 892 8.15 -10.38 -52.53
C LEU A 892 7.73 -11.73 -51.93
N THR A 893 7.52 -12.72 -52.79
CA THR A 893 7.51 -14.13 -52.37
C THR A 893 8.88 -14.72 -52.69
N LEU A 894 9.57 -15.23 -51.68
CA LEU A 894 10.92 -15.80 -51.79
C LEU A 894 10.87 -17.27 -51.34
N ASP A 895 11.62 -18.15 -52.02
CA ASP A 895 11.78 -19.54 -51.59
C ASP A 895 12.72 -19.66 -50.36
N GLY A 896 12.69 -20.79 -49.68
CA GLY A 896 13.60 -21.07 -48.56
C GLY A 896 15.02 -21.41 -48.99
N ASN A 897 15.65 -20.52 -49.76
CA ASN A 897 16.98 -20.71 -50.32
C ASN A 897 18.03 -20.94 -49.21
N PRO A 898 18.80 -22.05 -49.21
CA PRO A 898 19.77 -22.34 -48.15
C PRO A 898 20.94 -21.33 -48.12
N ASP A 899 21.30 -20.79 -49.29
CA ASP A 899 22.28 -19.71 -49.42
C ASP A 899 21.68 -18.33 -49.13
N GLY A 900 20.36 -18.23 -48.92
CA GLY A 900 19.64 -17.01 -48.63
C GLY A 900 19.62 -16.02 -49.81
N TYR A 901 19.41 -14.75 -49.49
CA TYR A 901 19.34 -13.65 -50.44
C TYR A 901 20.15 -12.45 -49.96
N ILE A 902 20.62 -11.62 -50.89
CA ILE A 902 21.21 -10.32 -50.58
C ILE A 902 20.19 -9.22 -50.86
N VAL A 903 19.94 -8.37 -49.87
CA VAL A 903 19.33 -7.06 -50.05
C VAL A 903 20.45 -6.03 -50.23
N MET A 904 20.46 -5.32 -51.36
CA MET A 904 21.51 -4.34 -51.69
C MET A 904 20.89 -2.95 -51.97
N PRO A 905 20.86 -2.04 -50.97
CA PRO A 905 20.41 -0.65 -51.13
C PRO A 905 21.25 0.14 -52.12
N THR A 906 20.60 0.95 -52.94
CA THR A 906 21.22 1.70 -54.03
C THR A 906 20.61 3.10 -54.16
N CYS A 907 21.46 4.10 -54.37
CA CYS A 907 21.04 5.38 -54.94
C CYS A 907 21.09 5.30 -56.47
N TYR A 908 20.30 6.12 -57.17
CA TYR A 908 20.26 6.12 -58.62
C TYR A 908 21.61 6.51 -59.25
N GLU A 909 22.20 7.62 -58.80
CA GLU A 909 23.57 8.01 -59.18
C GLU A 909 24.62 7.47 -58.19
N PRO A 910 25.85 7.17 -58.68
CA PRO A 910 27.00 6.95 -57.80
C PRO A 910 27.42 8.22 -57.05
N GLY A 911 28.26 8.05 -56.04
CA GLY A 911 28.83 9.14 -55.23
C GLY A 911 27.85 9.78 -54.23
N LYS A 912 26.61 9.30 -54.13
CA LYS A 912 25.61 9.77 -53.16
C LYS A 912 25.87 9.10 -51.81
N MET A 913 26.34 9.88 -50.84
CA MET A 913 26.74 9.39 -49.52
C MET A 913 25.74 9.81 -48.44
N GLY A 914 25.36 8.88 -47.57
CA GLY A 914 24.48 9.18 -46.45
C GLY A 914 23.97 7.92 -45.74
N PRO A 915 23.37 8.09 -44.55
CA PRO A 915 22.75 7.00 -43.80
C PRO A 915 21.44 6.55 -44.47
N PHE A 916 21.10 5.28 -44.27
CA PHE A 916 19.82 4.67 -44.65
C PHE A 916 19.42 3.63 -43.60
N ILE A 917 18.18 3.15 -43.68
CA ILE A 917 17.64 2.08 -42.84
C ILE A 917 16.97 1.05 -43.76
N ILE A 918 17.31 -0.23 -43.61
CA ILE A 918 16.52 -1.34 -44.16
C ILE A 918 15.65 -1.89 -43.05
N SER A 919 14.35 -2.02 -43.32
CA SER A 919 13.45 -2.91 -42.59
C SER A 919 13.12 -4.12 -43.45
N VAL A 920 13.12 -5.30 -42.84
CA VAL A 920 12.63 -6.55 -43.43
C VAL A 920 11.63 -7.16 -42.45
N SER A 921 10.45 -7.52 -42.97
CA SER A 921 9.34 -8.10 -42.19
C SER A 921 8.79 -9.34 -42.89
N THR A 922 8.54 -10.39 -42.11
CA THR A 922 8.15 -11.73 -42.59
C THR A 922 7.14 -12.41 -41.66
N ASP A 923 6.46 -13.43 -42.17
CA ASP A 923 5.63 -14.35 -41.37
C ASP A 923 6.45 -15.45 -40.68
N VAL A 924 7.55 -15.90 -41.31
CA VAL A 924 8.50 -16.90 -40.77
C VAL A 924 9.72 -16.26 -40.10
N GLU A 925 10.56 -17.07 -39.44
CA GLU A 925 11.82 -16.57 -38.85
C GLU A 925 12.98 -16.49 -39.84
N PHE A 926 13.84 -15.47 -39.66
CA PHE A 926 15.04 -15.26 -40.48
C PHE A 926 16.17 -14.56 -39.70
N THR A 927 17.35 -14.53 -40.31
CA THR A 927 18.48 -13.68 -39.89
C THR A 927 18.77 -12.63 -40.95
N LEU A 928 19.12 -11.41 -40.53
CA LEU A 928 19.62 -10.34 -41.40
C LEU A 928 20.96 -9.84 -40.86
N THR A 929 22.01 -9.91 -41.65
CA THR A 929 23.35 -9.40 -41.30
C THR A 929 23.88 -8.48 -42.38
N GLN A 930 24.62 -7.43 -42.01
CA GLN A 930 25.39 -6.67 -43.00
C GLN A 930 26.65 -7.47 -43.38
N LEU A 931 27.03 -7.42 -44.65
CA LEU A 931 28.32 -7.90 -45.16
C LEU A 931 29.30 -6.73 -45.30
N ASP A 932 30.59 -7.01 -45.08
CA ASP A 932 31.71 -6.05 -45.18
C ASP A 932 32.06 -5.64 -46.64
#